data_AF-A0A1V5NKE9-F1
#
_entry.id   AF-A0A1V5NKE9-F1
#
_cell.length_a   1.000
_cell.length_b   1.000
_cell.length_c   1.000
_cell.angle_alpha   90.00
_cell.angle_beta   90.00
_cell.angle_gamma   90.00
#
_symmetry.space_group_name_H-M   'P 1'
#
loop_
_entity.id
_entity.type
_entity.pdbx_description
1 polymer ?
#
loop_
_entity_poly.entity_id
_entity_poly.type
_entity_poly.pdbx_seq_one_letter_code
_entity_poly.pdbx_strand_id
1 'polypeptide(L)'
;MNSFCPPASTTASGRKGSAIVIALGLGFVLLIVIASLRSFTSYRVQNTIMENRNLKALALAEAGISFAMTELSLNSSFRTHKVKIDSAQKQLVWDNDNLPEWQPSIANDSDFSFAQQNTSGKGSYQGTLGDGQFRFRVGLVEYEDDERTKNIDESKCFFKIDSMGRVGDTMRSISCVAQRRFPGREFLMFDMEFLSIVYGEPGQNNVNKFSTGNLYGHNGVEIGQILMDGHSPCTPGTKQELFDMHSIISGAGGIFFWQPTKVTFRARPGMPEETVTMPQSNIPFPQHGTYSSGEGEKYGEVPEEIRGKTPTIPDTMKEKLKGRLLDKNSQISLSPGEPRFGDLKKQAQNGGYIPENDGSNPAQAYKVPAGWAPSSGNSVDARILDFGTGLRKGNVTLPANFNGVIYSDTNLVIKGNPPRDVNIVSKKSVFVAGDFNQRNNKSKKEEKYSFPQDYEQNALLSDDYKENSRKLLTDDLNAGTNPDDPGNYKHHFAAKVIANERVVYDYRSPADCFENEMYPVMKFALAKEFMPAADAETSMLTHAGDGKITADLSDKEATKNKIASYFEKFPLADERDDVPEKAQEQTIAQKFADKFNTADGVSEADFEKFCNEELWPAHRAGYEAYVLSENNGVYKLFNKLLEKVEGKPDKDDDYLYFPEMTTNGIFQSCGVRSNIFYMGPDYSKRYDEIGRSPSCQAAGVGRPYCTMEQMVHRLYGSEVRYATNKTLARITGPSYRPPTRRKLYDPTLPSLDIGDASGDMAAFVILTWKDLRAAPDEFTNF
;
A
#
# COMPACT_ATOMS: atom_id res chain seq x y z
N MET A 1 -52.58 -87.55 85.28
CA MET A 1 -51.70 -88.54 84.65
C MET A 1 -50.48 -87.80 84.14
N ASN A 2 -49.32 -88.14 84.70
CA ASN A 2 -47.93 -88.12 84.20
C ASN A 2 -47.64 -87.19 83.01
N SER A 3 -46.58 -86.38 82.93
CA SER A 3 -45.28 -86.24 83.61
C SER A 3 -44.51 -85.35 82.63
N PHE A 4 -43.84 -84.26 82.98
CA PHE A 4 -42.46 -84.26 83.48
C PHE A 4 -42.10 -82.82 83.92
N CYS A 5 -41.45 -82.73 85.08
CA CYS A 5 -40.67 -81.61 85.60
C CYS A 5 -39.18 -81.87 85.21
N PRO A 6 -38.16 -81.07 85.62
CA PRO A 6 -37.88 -79.61 85.56
C PRO A 6 -36.38 -79.43 85.07
N PRO A 7 -35.44 -78.56 85.54
CA PRO A 7 -35.51 -77.33 86.36
C PRO A 7 -34.53 -76.17 85.99
N ALA A 8 -34.67 -75.07 86.75
CA ALA A 8 -33.64 -74.32 87.48
C ALA A 8 -32.64 -73.34 86.80
N SER A 9 -32.75 -72.11 87.31
CA SER A 9 -31.70 -71.35 88.02
C SER A 9 -30.77 -70.38 87.27
N THR A 10 -30.77 -69.14 87.77
CA THR A 10 -29.61 -68.24 88.05
C THR A 10 -28.78 -67.78 86.84
N THR A 11 -28.28 -66.56 86.69
CA THR A 11 -27.88 -65.49 87.61
C THR A 11 -27.50 -64.29 86.74
N ALA A 12 -27.54 -63.09 87.30
CA ALA A 12 -26.93 -61.90 86.71
C ALA A 12 -25.40 -62.06 86.59
N SER A 13 -24.84 -61.69 85.44
CA SER A 13 -23.63 -60.85 85.26
C SER A 13 -22.99 -61.09 83.88
N GLY A 14 -22.70 -60.00 83.13
CA GLY A 14 -22.02 -60.13 81.84
C GLY A 14 -22.19 -59.00 80.82
N ARG A 15 -22.32 -57.72 81.22
CA ARG A 15 -22.29 -56.57 80.29
C ARG A 15 -21.04 -55.71 80.49
N LYS A 16 -19.86 -56.24 80.14
CA LYS A 16 -18.63 -55.42 79.98
C LYS A 16 -17.75 -55.78 78.77
N GLY A 17 -18.00 -56.91 78.07
CA GLY A 17 -17.23 -57.28 76.87
C GLY A 17 -17.73 -56.70 75.54
N SER A 18 -19.02 -56.34 75.42
CA SER A 18 -19.64 -55.90 74.15
C SER A 18 -19.37 -54.42 73.81
N ALA A 19 -19.25 -53.55 74.82
CA ALA A 19 -19.04 -52.12 74.60
C ALA A 19 -17.64 -51.79 74.07
N ILE A 20 -16.60 -52.52 74.48
CA ILE A 20 -15.22 -52.32 74.02
C ILE A 20 -15.06 -52.75 72.56
N VAL A 21 -15.68 -53.86 72.15
CA VAL A 21 -15.66 -54.34 70.77
C VAL A 21 -16.43 -53.39 69.84
N ILE A 22 -17.56 -52.85 70.28
CA ILE A 22 -18.32 -51.84 69.52
C ILE A 22 -17.54 -50.53 69.42
N ALA A 23 -16.86 -50.09 70.49
CA ALA A 23 -16.03 -48.89 70.47
C ALA A 23 -14.78 -49.04 69.57
N LEU A 24 -14.13 -50.21 69.58
CA LEU A 24 -13.03 -50.54 68.67
C LEU A 24 -13.50 -50.65 67.21
N GLY A 25 -14.68 -51.24 66.97
CA GLY A 25 -15.29 -51.30 65.64
C GLY A 25 -15.68 -49.93 65.08
N LEU A 26 -16.28 -49.08 65.91
CA LEU A 26 -16.56 -47.67 65.56
C LEU A 26 -15.26 -46.89 65.31
N GLY A 27 -14.25 -47.07 66.16
CA GLY A 27 -12.93 -46.44 65.98
C GLY A 27 -12.26 -46.85 64.67
N PHE A 28 -12.35 -48.13 64.29
CA PHE A 28 -11.83 -48.64 63.02
C PHE A 28 -12.58 -48.09 61.80
N VAL A 29 -13.92 -48.03 61.86
CA VAL A 29 -14.73 -47.40 60.80
C VAL A 29 -14.40 -45.91 60.68
N LEU A 30 -14.24 -45.20 61.80
CA LEU A 30 -13.86 -43.78 61.82
C LEU A 30 -12.47 -43.56 61.21
N LEU A 31 -11.52 -44.44 61.47
CA LEU A 31 -10.19 -44.41 60.83
C LEU A 31 -10.28 -44.65 59.32
N ILE A 32 -11.11 -45.58 58.85
CA ILE A 32 -11.35 -45.80 57.42
C ILE A 32 -12.00 -44.57 56.78
N VAL A 33 -12.96 -43.92 57.44
CA VAL A 33 -13.62 -42.71 56.95
C VAL A 33 -12.63 -41.54 56.89
N ILE A 34 -11.80 -41.34 57.92
CA ILE A 34 -10.75 -40.32 57.93
C ILE A 34 -9.71 -40.57 56.84
N ALA A 35 -9.26 -41.83 56.68
CA ALA A 35 -8.33 -42.21 55.62
C ALA A 35 -8.94 -41.99 54.23
N SER A 36 -10.22 -42.34 54.03
CA SER A 36 -10.93 -42.12 52.76
C SER A 36 -11.14 -40.64 52.46
N LEU A 37 -11.51 -39.82 53.46
CA LEU A 37 -11.64 -38.37 53.32
C LEU A 37 -10.30 -37.71 53.01
N ARG A 38 -9.21 -38.13 53.68
CA ARG A 38 -7.85 -37.67 53.36
C ARG A 38 -7.45 -38.07 51.93
N SER A 39 -7.65 -39.32 51.54
CA SER A 39 -7.32 -39.79 50.19
C SER A 39 -8.13 -39.07 49.11
N PHE A 40 -9.42 -38.83 49.33
CA PHE A 40 -10.29 -38.09 48.40
C PHE A 40 -9.89 -36.61 48.31
N THR A 41 -9.58 -35.98 49.45
CA THR A 41 -9.13 -34.58 49.48
C THR A 41 -7.77 -34.44 48.80
N SER A 42 -6.82 -35.33 49.09
CA SER A 42 -5.51 -35.37 48.43
C SER A 42 -5.63 -35.60 46.93
N TYR A 43 -6.51 -36.51 46.50
CA TYR A 43 -6.78 -36.78 45.08
C TYR A 43 -7.35 -35.54 44.36
N ARG A 44 -8.33 -34.85 44.96
CA ARG A 44 -8.88 -33.60 44.40
C ARG A 44 -7.84 -32.51 44.31
N VAL A 45 -7.03 -32.31 45.37
CA VAL A 45 -5.96 -31.32 45.38
C VAL A 45 -4.91 -31.63 44.32
N GLN A 46 -4.52 -32.91 44.15
CA GLN A 46 -3.59 -33.33 43.10
C GLN A 46 -4.17 -33.10 41.69
N ASN A 47 -5.44 -33.46 41.45
CA ASN A 47 -6.08 -33.19 40.17
C ASN A 47 -6.14 -31.69 39.87
N THR A 48 -6.53 -30.85 40.84
CA THR A 48 -6.54 -29.39 40.66
C THR A 48 -5.14 -28.83 40.40
N ILE A 49 -4.10 -29.33 41.08
CA ILE A 49 -2.71 -28.95 40.81
C ILE A 49 -2.30 -29.34 39.39
N MET A 50 -2.65 -30.55 38.94
CA MET A 50 -2.36 -31.02 37.59
C MET A 50 -3.11 -30.23 36.52
N GLU A 51 -4.38 -29.90 36.74
CA GLU A 51 -5.18 -29.05 35.84
C GLU A 51 -4.59 -27.64 35.76
N ASN A 52 -4.22 -27.03 36.89
CA ASN A 52 -3.56 -25.73 36.91
C ASN A 52 -2.21 -25.76 36.19
N ARG A 53 -1.41 -26.81 36.37
CA ARG A 53 -0.14 -26.98 35.64
C ARG A 53 -0.36 -27.17 34.14
N ASN A 54 -1.39 -27.92 33.75
CA ASN A 54 -1.77 -28.10 32.34
C ASN A 54 -2.19 -26.78 31.70
N LEU A 55 -3.02 -25.98 32.39
CA LEU A 55 -3.44 -24.67 31.93
C LEU A 55 -2.25 -23.72 31.80
N LYS A 56 -1.36 -23.68 32.80
CA LYS A 56 -0.12 -22.89 32.72
C LYS A 56 0.79 -23.33 31.57
N ALA A 57 0.98 -24.64 31.39
CA ALA A 57 1.79 -25.17 30.30
C ALA A 57 1.18 -24.86 28.92
N LEU A 58 -0.15 -24.88 28.80
CA LEU A 58 -0.85 -24.44 27.59
C LEU A 58 -0.64 -22.94 27.35
N ALA A 59 -0.83 -22.11 28.38
CA ALA A 59 -0.61 -20.66 28.29
C ALA A 59 0.84 -20.32 27.91
N LEU A 60 1.82 -21.11 28.34
CA LEU A 60 3.23 -20.96 27.92
C LEU A 60 3.45 -21.38 26.45
N ALA A 61 2.75 -22.41 25.97
CA ALA A 61 2.77 -22.76 24.55
C ALA A 61 2.12 -21.67 23.70
N GLU A 62 1.00 -21.09 24.16
CA GLU A 62 0.35 -19.94 23.52
C GLU A 62 1.29 -18.72 23.51
N ALA A 63 1.97 -18.45 24.63
CA ALA A 63 2.97 -17.41 24.70
C ALA A 63 4.09 -17.66 23.67
N GLY A 64 4.56 -18.89 23.50
CA GLY A 64 5.56 -19.23 22.49
C GLY A 64 5.07 -19.01 21.05
N ILE A 65 3.78 -19.27 20.74
CA ILE A 65 3.17 -18.85 19.46
C ILE A 65 3.18 -17.32 19.35
N SER A 66 2.81 -16.58 20.39
CA SER A 66 2.83 -15.11 20.39
C SER A 66 4.25 -14.55 20.18
N PHE A 67 5.27 -15.16 20.78
CA PHE A 67 6.67 -14.82 20.55
C PHE A 67 7.08 -15.11 19.10
N ALA A 68 6.71 -16.27 18.54
CA ALA A 68 6.99 -16.61 17.15
C ALA A 68 6.35 -15.60 16.18
N MET A 69 5.09 -15.24 16.41
CA MET A 69 4.37 -14.24 15.62
C MET A 69 4.99 -12.85 15.75
N THR A 70 5.48 -12.49 16.94
CA THR A 70 6.16 -11.21 17.17
C THR A 70 7.52 -11.17 16.46
N GLU A 71 8.31 -12.24 16.52
CA GLU A 71 9.56 -12.36 15.76
C GLU A 71 9.30 -12.28 14.25
N LEU A 72 8.24 -12.93 13.76
CA LEU A 72 7.80 -12.85 12.36
C LEU A 72 7.35 -11.42 11.98
N SER A 73 6.66 -10.70 12.86
CA SER A 73 6.28 -9.30 12.63
C SER A 73 7.49 -8.37 12.60
N LEU A 74 8.53 -8.63 13.40
CA LEU A 74 9.78 -7.85 13.41
C LEU A 74 10.71 -8.25 12.25
N ASN A 75 10.71 -9.51 11.85
CA ASN A 75 11.47 -10.06 10.74
C ASN A 75 10.60 -11.10 10.01
N SER A 76 10.01 -10.70 8.89
CA SER A 76 9.09 -11.54 8.12
C SER A 76 9.74 -12.81 7.54
N SER A 77 11.07 -12.88 7.51
CA SER A 77 11.84 -14.05 7.07
C SER A 77 12.33 -14.92 8.22
N PHE A 78 11.96 -14.59 9.47
CA PHE A 78 12.41 -15.32 10.65
C PHE A 78 12.02 -16.79 10.58
N ARG A 79 13.03 -17.66 10.70
CA ARG A 79 12.89 -19.11 10.61
C ARG A 79 13.90 -19.79 11.51
N THR A 80 13.44 -20.77 12.26
CA THR A 80 14.30 -21.63 13.07
C THR A 80 14.52 -22.99 12.42
N HIS A 81 13.61 -23.40 11.52
CA HIS A 81 13.60 -24.70 10.85
C HIS A 81 13.09 -24.58 9.41
N LYS A 82 13.34 -25.60 8.60
CA LYS A 82 12.71 -25.80 7.29
C LYS A 82 11.52 -26.75 7.39
N VAL A 83 10.55 -26.62 6.49
CA VAL A 83 9.37 -27.50 6.41
C VAL A 83 9.40 -28.25 5.09
N LYS A 84 9.09 -29.54 5.11
CA LYS A 84 8.90 -30.39 3.93
C LYS A 84 7.45 -30.88 3.89
N ILE A 85 6.94 -31.09 2.69
CA ILE A 85 5.66 -31.77 2.48
C ILE A 85 5.96 -33.27 2.34
N ASP A 86 5.48 -34.08 3.28
CA ASP A 86 5.44 -35.53 3.11
C ASP A 86 4.24 -35.88 2.23
N SER A 87 4.48 -36.11 0.94
CA SER A 87 3.45 -36.44 -0.05
C SER A 87 2.73 -37.77 0.23
N ALA A 88 3.37 -38.71 0.92
CA ALA A 88 2.77 -40.01 1.26
C ALA A 88 1.79 -39.88 2.42
N GLN A 89 2.13 -39.10 3.44
CA GLN A 89 1.29 -38.89 4.63
C GLN A 89 0.36 -37.67 4.51
N LYS A 90 0.55 -36.83 3.49
CA LYS A 90 -0.14 -35.54 3.31
C LYS A 90 0.02 -34.64 4.54
N GLN A 91 1.23 -34.55 5.07
CA GLN A 91 1.53 -33.80 6.29
C GLN A 91 2.74 -32.88 6.12
N LEU A 92 2.72 -31.77 6.85
CA LEU A 92 3.86 -30.86 6.96
C LEU A 92 4.82 -31.41 8.02
N VAL A 93 6.04 -31.74 7.62
CA VAL A 93 7.08 -32.29 8.50
C VAL A 93 8.26 -31.33 8.61
N TRP A 94 8.94 -31.34 9.75
CA TRP A 94 10.12 -30.50 9.97
C TRP A 94 11.37 -31.16 9.41
N ASP A 95 12.20 -30.36 8.76
CA ASP A 95 13.50 -30.79 8.25
C ASP A 95 14.59 -30.46 9.28
N ASN A 96 15.04 -31.50 9.99
CA ASN A 96 16.02 -31.37 11.08
C ASN A 96 17.47 -31.45 10.61
N ASP A 97 17.71 -31.81 9.33
CA ASP A 97 19.06 -32.05 8.80
C ASP A 97 19.77 -30.75 8.41
N ASN A 98 19.04 -29.64 8.25
CA ASN A 98 19.57 -28.35 7.79
C ASN A 98 18.87 -27.16 8.48
N LEU A 99 19.30 -26.87 9.70
CA LEU A 99 18.74 -25.81 10.53
C LEU A 99 19.27 -24.42 10.13
N PRO A 100 18.38 -23.45 9.81
CA PRO A 100 18.75 -22.07 9.56
C PRO A 100 19.45 -21.40 10.75
N GLU A 101 20.34 -20.45 10.45
CA GLU A 101 20.81 -19.48 11.43
C GLU A 101 19.78 -18.37 11.64
N TRP A 102 19.58 -17.96 12.89
CA TRP A 102 18.64 -16.90 13.27
C TRP A 102 19.20 -16.08 14.44
N GLN A 103 18.66 -14.87 14.60
CA GLN A 103 18.94 -13.99 15.74
C GLN A 103 17.60 -13.51 16.31
N PRO A 104 17.43 -13.48 17.64
CA PRO A 104 16.22 -12.97 18.25
C PRO A 104 16.14 -11.45 18.07
N SER A 105 14.96 -10.94 17.71
CA SER A 105 14.69 -9.50 17.62
C SER A 105 14.10 -8.96 18.92
N ILE A 106 13.46 -9.83 19.70
CA ILE A 106 12.85 -9.48 20.99
C ILE A 106 13.96 -9.33 22.05
N ALA A 107 13.81 -8.42 23.00
CA ALA A 107 14.76 -8.25 24.12
C ALA A 107 14.25 -8.92 25.40
N ASN A 108 15.15 -9.29 26.31
CA ASN A 108 14.77 -9.74 27.66
C ASN A 108 14.03 -8.62 28.41
N ASP A 109 13.09 -9.01 29.26
CA ASP A 109 12.29 -8.08 30.07
C ASP A 109 12.18 -8.59 31.50
N SER A 110 12.83 -7.90 32.44
CA SER A 110 12.81 -8.26 33.85
C SER A 110 11.46 -8.04 34.52
N ASP A 111 10.68 -7.06 34.05
CA ASP A 111 9.40 -6.68 34.66
C ASP A 111 8.34 -7.77 34.43
N PHE A 112 8.47 -8.51 33.32
CA PHE A 112 7.62 -9.66 33.00
C PHE A 112 8.30 -11.02 33.28
N SER A 113 9.47 -11.03 33.93
CA SER A 113 10.26 -12.26 34.17
C SER A 113 10.48 -13.07 32.87
N PHE A 114 10.73 -12.35 31.78
CA PHE A 114 11.04 -12.93 30.48
C PHE A 114 12.56 -12.95 30.25
N ALA A 115 13.10 -14.13 29.99
CA ALA A 115 14.49 -14.29 29.59
C ALA A 115 14.68 -15.34 28.52
N GLN A 116 15.44 -14.99 27.50
CA GLN A 116 15.94 -15.89 26.45
C GLN A 116 16.98 -16.85 27.02
N GLN A 117 16.89 -18.11 26.61
CA GLN A 117 17.81 -19.17 27.06
C GLN A 117 18.68 -19.74 25.94
N ASN A 118 18.20 -19.73 24.68
CA ASN A 118 19.01 -20.14 23.55
C ASN A 118 19.47 -18.91 22.75
N THR A 119 20.75 -18.54 22.89
CA THR A 119 21.40 -17.48 22.10
C THR A 119 22.30 -18.03 21.01
N SER A 120 22.32 -19.34 20.79
CA SER A 120 23.22 -19.98 19.81
C SER A 120 22.86 -19.65 18.36
N GLY A 121 21.67 -19.11 18.13
CA GLY A 121 21.17 -18.72 16.81
C GLY A 121 20.91 -19.90 15.88
N LYS A 122 20.78 -21.14 16.40
CA LYS A 122 20.41 -22.35 15.66
C LYS A 122 19.43 -23.22 16.45
N GLY A 123 18.57 -23.94 15.74
CA GLY A 123 17.55 -24.82 16.33
C GLY A 123 16.38 -24.06 16.94
N SER A 124 15.63 -24.70 17.85
CA SER A 124 14.43 -24.10 18.44
C SER A 124 14.74 -22.88 19.31
N TYR A 125 13.88 -21.87 19.22
CA TYR A 125 13.92 -20.73 20.13
C TYR A 125 13.50 -21.20 21.52
N GLN A 126 14.21 -20.76 22.56
CA GLN A 126 13.89 -21.11 23.94
C GLN A 126 13.85 -19.86 24.83
N GLY A 127 12.78 -19.75 25.62
CA GLY A 127 12.60 -18.68 26.59
C GLY A 127 11.99 -19.18 27.90
N THR A 128 12.08 -18.32 28.91
CA THR A 128 11.40 -18.46 30.21
C THR A 128 10.41 -17.33 30.38
N LEU A 129 9.27 -17.63 30.99
CA LEU A 129 8.27 -16.63 31.38
C LEU A 129 7.70 -17.04 32.74
N GLY A 130 7.97 -16.23 33.76
CA GLY A 130 7.60 -16.55 35.15
C GLY A 130 8.27 -17.83 35.64
N ASP A 131 7.47 -18.80 36.10
CA ASP A 131 7.95 -20.10 36.64
C ASP A 131 8.07 -21.22 35.58
N GLY A 132 7.90 -20.90 34.30
CA GLY A 132 7.85 -21.88 33.21
C GLY A 132 8.79 -21.58 32.04
N GLN A 133 8.90 -22.57 31.16
CA GLN A 133 9.72 -22.52 29.95
C GLN A 133 8.86 -22.74 28.72
N PHE A 134 9.25 -22.12 27.61
CA PHE A 134 8.67 -22.43 26.31
C PHE A 134 9.76 -22.65 25.27
N ARG A 135 9.42 -23.45 24.26
CA ARG A 135 10.19 -23.61 23.03
C ARG A 135 9.27 -23.41 21.84
N PHE A 136 9.79 -22.89 20.75
CA PHE A 136 9.04 -22.87 19.51
C PHE A 136 9.94 -23.02 18.29
N ARG A 137 9.33 -23.54 17.23
CA ARG A 137 9.91 -23.65 15.90
C ARG A 137 8.97 -23.06 14.87
N VAL A 138 9.55 -22.45 13.86
CA VAL A 138 8.87 -21.72 12.80
C VAL A 138 9.62 -21.96 11.49
N GLY A 139 8.85 -22.23 10.44
CA GLY A 139 9.40 -22.48 9.11
C GLY A 139 8.38 -22.21 8.02
N LEU A 140 8.86 -21.78 6.87
CA LEU A 140 8.06 -21.52 5.69
C LEU A 140 7.56 -22.85 5.11
N VAL A 141 6.28 -22.88 4.73
CA VAL A 141 5.67 -23.96 3.96
C VAL A 141 5.80 -23.61 2.49
N GLU A 142 6.71 -24.27 1.79
CA GLU A 142 6.86 -24.13 0.33
C GLU A 142 5.72 -24.88 -0.37
N TYR A 143 4.97 -24.18 -1.21
CA TYR A 143 3.98 -24.76 -2.11
C TYR A 143 3.89 -23.91 -3.38
N GLU A 144 3.37 -24.50 -4.46
CA GLU A 144 3.22 -23.81 -5.74
C GLU A 144 2.07 -22.79 -5.67
N ASP A 145 2.30 -21.60 -6.24
CA ASP A 145 1.28 -20.57 -6.36
C ASP A 145 0.06 -21.12 -7.09
N ASP A 146 -1.12 -20.87 -6.54
CA ASP A 146 -2.34 -21.16 -7.24
C ASP A 146 -2.54 -20.17 -8.40
N GLU A 147 -2.68 -20.70 -9.62
CA GLU A 147 -3.00 -19.92 -10.83
C GLU A 147 -4.25 -19.03 -10.66
N ARG A 148 -5.10 -19.30 -9.66
CA ARG A 148 -6.28 -18.51 -9.31
C ARG A 148 -5.94 -17.18 -8.64
N THR A 149 -4.78 -17.06 -8.00
CA THR A 149 -4.38 -15.84 -7.30
C THR A 149 -3.56 -14.93 -8.21
N LYS A 150 -4.10 -13.74 -8.51
CA LYS A 150 -3.39 -12.73 -9.30
C LYS A 150 -2.43 -11.87 -8.48
N ASN A 151 -2.73 -11.71 -7.19
CA ASN A 151 -2.23 -10.59 -6.38
C ASN A 151 -1.47 -11.01 -5.11
N ILE A 152 -1.31 -12.31 -4.90
CA ILE A 152 -0.75 -12.90 -3.68
C ILE A 152 0.29 -13.93 -4.14
N ASP A 153 1.55 -13.76 -3.71
CA ASP A 153 2.61 -14.77 -3.87
C ASP A 153 2.46 -15.80 -2.76
N GLU A 154 1.66 -16.80 -3.07
CA GLU A 154 1.16 -17.83 -2.19
C GLU A 154 2.31 -18.68 -1.62
N SER A 155 3.31 -19.01 -2.43
CA SER A 155 4.51 -19.80 -2.09
C SER A 155 5.30 -19.25 -0.90
N LYS A 156 5.08 -17.97 -0.59
CA LYS A 156 5.74 -17.23 0.48
C LYS A 156 4.79 -16.84 1.62
N CYS A 157 3.55 -17.31 1.61
CA CYS A 157 2.51 -16.88 2.54
C CYS A 157 2.41 -17.76 3.79
N PHE A 158 2.67 -19.07 3.73
CA PHE A 158 2.35 -19.94 4.86
C PHE A 158 3.57 -20.29 5.72
N PHE A 159 3.38 -20.22 7.03
CA PHE A 159 4.34 -20.60 8.04
C PHE A 159 3.74 -21.69 8.91
N LYS A 160 4.47 -22.77 9.11
CA LYS A 160 4.18 -23.71 10.19
C LYS A 160 4.81 -23.19 11.46
N ILE A 161 4.09 -23.23 12.57
CA ILE A 161 4.62 -22.91 13.90
C ILE A 161 4.20 -24.03 14.85
N ASP A 162 5.19 -24.61 15.53
CA ASP A 162 4.93 -25.47 16.68
C ASP A 162 5.52 -24.81 17.91
N SER A 163 4.79 -24.79 19.03
CA SER A 163 5.28 -24.30 20.31
C SER A 163 4.96 -25.27 21.44
N MET A 164 5.91 -25.44 22.36
CA MET A 164 5.74 -26.22 23.57
C MET A 164 5.92 -25.37 24.81
N GLY A 165 5.06 -25.56 25.81
CA GLY A 165 5.17 -24.97 27.13
C GLY A 165 5.40 -26.03 28.21
N ARG A 166 6.24 -25.71 29.19
CA ARG A 166 6.64 -26.59 30.29
C ARG A 166 6.50 -25.89 31.64
N VAL A 167 5.83 -26.57 32.58
CA VAL A 167 5.81 -26.23 34.02
C VAL A 167 6.08 -27.48 34.84
N GLY A 168 7.25 -27.54 35.47
CA GLY A 168 7.73 -28.77 36.12
C GLY A 168 7.81 -29.93 35.11
N ASP A 169 7.04 -30.98 35.34
CA ASP A 169 6.96 -32.16 34.48
C ASP A 169 5.74 -32.16 33.53
N THR A 170 4.92 -31.10 33.58
CA THR A 170 3.74 -30.96 32.73
C THR A 170 4.08 -30.20 31.46
N MET A 171 3.69 -30.75 30.32
CA MET A 171 3.99 -30.19 28.99
C MET A 171 2.76 -30.16 28.09
N ARG A 172 2.62 -29.08 27.33
CA ARG A 172 1.62 -28.91 26.27
C ARG A 172 2.28 -28.43 25.00
N SER A 173 1.72 -28.82 23.87
CA SER A 173 2.20 -28.41 22.55
C SER A 173 1.05 -27.85 21.74
N ILE A 174 1.31 -26.80 20.97
CA ILE A 174 0.40 -26.21 20.01
C ILE A 174 1.06 -26.28 18.64
N SER A 175 0.32 -26.73 17.64
CA SER A 175 0.72 -26.67 16.24
C SER A 175 -0.28 -25.83 15.46
N CYS A 176 0.20 -24.87 14.69
CA CYS A 176 -0.62 -24.01 13.85
C CYS A 176 0.05 -23.71 12.50
N VAL A 177 -0.78 -23.32 11.54
CA VAL A 177 -0.35 -22.69 10.29
C VAL A 177 -0.76 -21.21 10.37
N ALA A 178 0.23 -20.33 10.23
CA ALA A 178 0.03 -18.91 10.10
C ALA A 178 0.14 -18.51 8.62
N GLN A 179 -0.73 -17.62 8.18
CA GLN A 179 -0.67 -16.95 6.91
C GLN A 179 -0.08 -15.56 7.08
N ARG A 180 1.07 -15.34 6.45
CA ARG A 180 1.65 -14.04 6.17
C ARG A 180 0.89 -13.37 5.03
N ARG A 181 0.67 -12.08 5.19
CA ARG A 181 0.02 -11.18 4.25
C ARG A 181 0.85 -9.92 4.14
N PHE A 182 0.85 -9.30 2.98
CA PHE A 182 1.52 -8.03 2.74
C PHE A 182 0.50 -6.93 2.45
N PRO A 183 0.01 -6.26 3.51
CA PRO A 183 -0.88 -5.10 3.45
C PRO A 183 -0.66 -4.16 2.28
N GLY A 184 0.57 -3.67 2.10
CA GLY A 184 0.90 -2.72 1.04
C GLY A 184 0.99 -3.30 -0.38
N ARG A 185 0.70 -4.57 -0.60
CA ARG A 185 0.78 -5.22 -1.93
C ARG A 185 -0.53 -5.87 -2.31
N GLU A 186 -1.12 -6.55 -1.34
CA GLU A 186 -2.30 -7.38 -1.57
C GLU A 186 -3.59 -6.56 -1.48
N PHE A 187 -3.56 -5.40 -0.82
CA PHE A 187 -4.76 -4.67 -0.43
C PHE A 187 -4.67 -3.18 -0.75
N LEU A 188 -5.79 -2.56 -1.12
CA LEU A 188 -5.98 -1.13 -0.84
C LEU A 188 -6.34 -1.00 0.64
N MET A 189 -5.50 -0.32 1.41
CA MET A 189 -5.69 -0.15 2.86
C MET A 189 -5.64 1.31 3.24
N PHE A 190 -6.78 1.87 3.62
CA PHE A 190 -6.81 3.24 4.09
C PHE A 190 -6.96 3.25 5.60
N ASP A 191 -5.97 3.87 6.25
CA ASP A 191 -5.85 4.30 7.65
C ASP A 191 -5.72 3.28 8.79
N MET A 192 -5.48 1.99 8.52
CA MET A 192 -5.30 0.97 9.57
C MET A 192 -6.48 0.82 10.55
N GLU A 193 -7.57 1.55 10.31
CA GLU A 193 -8.81 1.50 11.06
C GLU A 193 -9.95 1.30 10.06
N PHE A 194 -10.46 2.33 9.40
CA PHE A 194 -11.55 2.23 8.45
C PHE A 194 -11.15 2.58 7.01
N LEU A 195 -11.25 1.59 6.12
CA LEU A 195 -11.14 1.85 4.68
C LEU A 195 -12.41 2.52 4.18
N SER A 196 -12.33 3.82 3.96
CA SER A 196 -13.40 4.56 3.30
C SER A 196 -13.12 4.66 1.81
N ILE A 197 -14.06 4.28 0.94
CA ILE A 197 -13.99 4.49 -0.51
C ILE A 197 -15.19 5.29 -1.03
N VAL A 198 -15.65 6.27 -0.25
CA VAL A 198 -16.81 7.10 -0.54
C VAL A 198 -16.34 8.50 -0.90
N TYR A 199 -15.88 8.68 -2.15
CA TYR A 199 -15.16 9.88 -2.55
C TYR A 199 -15.86 10.71 -3.61
N GLY A 200 -15.46 11.99 -3.75
CA GLY A 200 -15.90 12.87 -4.83
C GLY A 200 -16.46 14.21 -4.35
N GLU A 201 -17.34 14.78 -5.18
CA GLU A 201 -18.09 15.97 -4.85
C GLU A 201 -19.59 15.84 -5.14
N PRO A 202 -20.43 16.55 -4.37
CA PRO A 202 -21.85 16.69 -4.67
C PRO A 202 -22.06 17.28 -6.07
N GLY A 203 -23.08 16.80 -6.79
CA GLY A 203 -23.42 17.29 -8.13
C GLY A 203 -22.53 16.82 -9.27
N GLN A 204 -21.56 15.96 -9.01
CA GLN A 204 -20.69 15.37 -10.03
C GLN A 204 -21.18 13.97 -10.43
N ASN A 205 -21.22 13.68 -11.73
CA ASN A 205 -21.71 12.39 -12.26
C ASN A 205 -20.59 11.40 -12.62
N ASN A 206 -19.33 11.77 -12.38
CA ASN A 206 -18.18 10.94 -12.70
C ASN A 206 -18.17 9.66 -11.86
N VAL A 207 -17.48 8.63 -12.36
CA VAL A 207 -17.35 7.32 -11.70
C VAL A 207 -15.90 7.14 -11.28
N ASN A 208 -15.66 6.95 -9.99
CA ASN A 208 -14.40 6.44 -9.50
C ASN A 208 -14.40 4.91 -9.63
N LYS A 209 -13.40 4.40 -10.36
CA LYS A 209 -13.26 2.96 -10.59
C LYS A 209 -12.07 2.41 -9.81
N PHE A 210 -12.32 1.38 -9.01
CA PHE A 210 -11.28 0.61 -8.33
C PHE A 210 -11.23 -0.76 -8.99
N SER A 211 -10.13 -1.07 -9.66
CA SER A 211 -9.96 -2.32 -10.40
C SER A 211 -8.86 -3.20 -9.81
N THR A 212 -9.08 -4.52 -9.88
CA THR A 212 -8.08 -5.59 -9.62
C THR A 212 -7.45 -5.54 -8.24
N GLY A 213 -7.90 -6.36 -7.30
CA GLY A 213 -7.26 -6.42 -5.97
C GLY A 213 -8.12 -6.93 -4.84
N ASN A 214 -7.64 -6.67 -3.61
CA ASN A 214 -8.41 -6.83 -2.39
C ASN A 214 -8.64 -5.48 -1.72
N LEU A 215 -9.79 -5.30 -1.08
CA LEU A 215 -10.03 -4.18 -0.16
C LEU A 215 -9.91 -4.70 1.27
N TYR A 216 -9.18 -3.99 2.13
CA TYR A 216 -9.10 -4.33 3.54
C TYR A 216 -9.23 -3.10 4.44
N GLY A 217 -10.08 -3.20 5.45
CA GLY A 217 -10.17 -2.25 6.55
C GLY A 217 -10.22 -2.97 7.89
N HIS A 218 -9.39 -2.53 8.84
CA HIS A 218 -9.22 -3.21 10.13
C HIS A 218 -10.48 -3.16 11.01
N ASN A 219 -11.06 -1.97 11.17
CA ASN A 219 -12.30 -1.67 11.85
C ASN A 219 -13.50 -1.57 10.90
N GLY A 220 -13.31 -1.54 9.59
CA GLY A 220 -14.39 -1.61 8.61
C GLY A 220 -14.05 -1.11 7.22
N VAL A 221 -14.96 -1.38 6.28
CA VAL A 221 -14.88 -0.88 4.90
C VAL A 221 -16.19 -0.17 4.59
N GLU A 222 -16.14 1.03 4.01
CA GLU A 222 -17.33 1.74 3.54
C GLU A 222 -17.23 2.15 2.06
N ILE A 223 -18.34 1.96 1.34
CA ILE A 223 -18.42 2.03 -0.13
C ILE A 223 -19.74 2.69 -0.53
N GLY A 224 -19.71 3.60 -1.51
CA GLY A 224 -20.91 4.28 -2.00
C GLY A 224 -20.60 5.65 -2.59
N GLN A 225 -21.61 6.40 -3.03
CA GLN A 225 -21.44 7.78 -3.52
C GLN A 225 -21.61 8.79 -2.39
N ILE A 226 -21.13 10.01 -2.61
CA ILE A 226 -21.39 11.13 -1.70
C ILE A 226 -22.86 11.58 -1.81
N LEU A 227 -23.54 11.74 -0.68
CA LEU A 227 -24.96 12.07 -0.53
C LEU A 227 -25.11 13.24 0.48
N MET A 228 -25.34 14.49 0.08
CA MET A 228 -25.47 15.56 1.08
C MET A 228 -26.89 15.69 1.65
N ASP A 229 -27.30 14.81 2.56
CA ASP A 229 -28.63 14.91 3.18
C ASP A 229 -28.78 16.12 4.14
N GLY A 230 -27.68 16.64 4.70
CA GLY A 230 -27.69 17.79 5.62
C GLY A 230 -27.97 19.16 4.99
N HIS A 231 -28.03 19.28 3.65
CA HIS A 231 -28.22 20.54 2.93
C HIS A 231 -29.19 20.35 1.76
N SER A 232 -30.49 20.52 2.03
CA SER A 232 -31.55 20.35 1.04
C SER A 232 -31.61 21.48 -0.01
N PRO A 233 -31.94 21.20 -1.28
CA PRO A 233 -31.91 19.90 -1.98
C PRO A 233 -30.53 19.66 -2.60
N CYS A 234 -29.89 18.51 -2.33
CA CYS A 234 -28.58 18.21 -2.91
C CYS A 234 -28.68 17.25 -4.10
N THR A 235 -27.80 17.46 -5.08
CA THR A 235 -27.56 16.51 -6.17
C THR A 235 -26.56 15.45 -5.69
N PRO A 236 -26.79 14.15 -5.93
CA PRO A 236 -25.82 13.10 -5.65
C PRO A 236 -24.43 13.41 -6.21
N GLY A 237 -23.40 12.92 -5.53
CA GLY A 237 -22.02 13.07 -5.96
C GLY A 237 -21.49 11.90 -6.79
N THR A 238 -20.16 11.87 -6.91
CA THR A 238 -19.40 10.88 -7.70
C THR A 238 -19.72 9.44 -7.31
N LYS A 239 -20.05 8.60 -8.29
CA LYS A 239 -20.33 7.17 -8.11
C LYS A 239 -19.04 6.37 -7.90
N GLN A 240 -19.15 5.24 -7.20
CA GLN A 240 -18.04 4.31 -7.00
C GLN A 240 -18.42 2.95 -7.57
N GLU A 241 -17.50 2.35 -8.31
CA GLU A 241 -17.66 1.02 -8.87
C GLU A 241 -16.40 0.19 -8.62
N LEU A 242 -16.60 -1.11 -8.38
CA LEU A 242 -15.53 -2.06 -8.10
C LEU A 242 -15.45 -3.10 -9.22
N PHE A 243 -14.27 -3.26 -9.82
CA PHE A 243 -14.03 -4.10 -10.99
C PHE A 243 -12.97 -5.15 -10.72
N ASP A 244 -13.13 -6.35 -11.30
CA ASP A 244 -12.18 -7.46 -11.18
C ASP A 244 -11.69 -7.72 -9.74
N MET A 245 -12.60 -7.60 -8.76
CA MET A 245 -12.25 -7.75 -7.35
C MET A 245 -12.00 -9.22 -7.00
N HIS A 246 -10.97 -9.47 -6.20
CA HIS A 246 -10.75 -10.78 -5.59
C HIS A 246 -11.57 -10.90 -4.30
N SER A 247 -11.36 -9.96 -3.37
CA SER A 247 -12.11 -9.95 -2.11
C SER A 247 -12.28 -8.54 -1.50
N ILE A 248 -13.28 -8.41 -0.63
CA ILE A 248 -13.50 -7.27 0.25
C ILE A 248 -13.52 -7.83 1.67
N ILE A 249 -12.62 -7.33 2.50
CA ILE A 249 -12.34 -7.87 3.83
C ILE A 249 -12.48 -6.77 4.88
N SER A 250 -13.17 -7.08 5.98
CA SER A 250 -13.31 -6.23 7.15
C SER A 250 -12.91 -7.00 8.40
N GLY A 251 -12.02 -6.42 9.22
CA GLY A 251 -11.46 -7.11 10.38
C GLY A 251 -12.39 -7.25 11.57
N ALA A 252 -12.55 -6.18 12.36
CA ALA A 252 -13.36 -6.14 13.57
C ALA A 252 -14.77 -5.55 13.34
N GLY A 253 -14.99 -4.83 12.23
CA GLY A 253 -16.28 -4.18 11.95
C GLY A 253 -17.05 -4.79 10.79
N GLY A 254 -17.61 -3.92 9.96
CA GLY A 254 -18.53 -4.29 8.89
C GLY A 254 -18.05 -3.88 7.51
N ILE A 255 -18.74 -4.38 6.49
CA ILE A 255 -18.64 -3.89 5.11
C ILE A 255 -19.93 -3.11 4.82
N PHE A 256 -19.79 -1.80 4.67
CA PHE A 256 -20.89 -0.86 4.53
C PHE A 256 -21.01 -0.43 3.07
N PHE A 257 -22.17 -0.69 2.47
CA PHE A 257 -22.56 -0.15 1.18
C PHE A 257 -23.63 0.90 1.42
N TRP A 258 -23.31 2.17 1.24
CA TRP A 258 -24.27 3.25 1.51
C TRP A 258 -25.34 3.38 0.44
N GLN A 259 -25.18 2.69 -0.68
CA GLN A 259 -26.12 2.65 -1.79
C GLN A 259 -25.94 1.37 -2.63
N PRO A 260 -26.90 1.05 -3.51
CA PRO A 260 -26.70 0.03 -4.54
C PRO A 260 -25.40 0.28 -5.32
N THR A 261 -24.43 -0.62 -5.19
CA THR A 261 -23.10 -0.46 -5.77
C THR A 261 -22.80 -1.65 -6.67
N LYS A 262 -22.38 -1.37 -7.91
CA LYS A 262 -21.95 -2.40 -8.85
C LYS A 262 -20.58 -2.92 -8.43
N VAL A 263 -20.49 -4.23 -8.24
CA VAL A 263 -19.26 -4.93 -7.90
C VAL A 263 -19.10 -6.11 -8.83
N THR A 264 -17.94 -6.19 -9.46
CA THR A 264 -17.57 -7.32 -10.30
C THR A 264 -16.48 -8.11 -9.62
N PHE A 265 -16.74 -9.40 -9.37
CA PHE A 265 -15.75 -10.34 -8.83
C PHE A 265 -15.26 -11.29 -9.91
N ARG A 266 -13.98 -11.65 -9.87
CA ARG A 266 -13.42 -12.70 -10.72
C ARG A 266 -12.72 -13.75 -9.87
N ALA A 267 -13.16 -15.00 -10.03
CA ALA A 267 -12.60 -16.11 -9.26
C ALA A 267 -11.14 -16.43 -9.62
N ARG A 268 -10.78 -16.32 -10.91
CA ARG A 268 -9.43 -16.53 -11.45
C ARG A 268 -9.24 -15.90 -12.84
N PRO A 269 -8.01 -15.64 -13.30
CA PRO A 269 -7.74 -15.19 -14.67
C PRO A 269 -8.47 -16.05 -15.73
N GLY A 270 -9.02 -15.42 -16.76
CA GLY A 270 -9.68 -16.10 -17.88
C GLY A 270 -11.07 -16.70 -17.59
N MET A 271 -11.57 -16.66 -16.36
CA MET A 271 -12.96 -17.06 -16.07
C MET A 271 -13.94 -15.89 -16.23
N PRO A 272 -15.23 -16.19 -16.51
CA PRO A 272 -16.27 -15.18 -16.53
C PRO A 272 -16.32 -14.39 -15.23
N GLU A 273 -16.51 -13.09 -15.37
CA GLU A 273 -16.75 -12.20 -14.26
C GLU A 273 -18.15 -12.41 -13.67
N GLU A 274 -18.24 -12.33 -12.35
CA GLU A 274 -19.49 -12.35 -11.62
C GLU A 274 -19.84 -10.93 -11.19
N THR A 275 -20.78 -10.32 -11.92
CA THR A 275 -21.31 -9.00 -11.59
C THR A 275 -22.48 -9.13 -10.62
N VAL A 276 -22.43 -8.35 -9.55
CA VAL A 276 -23.51 -8.20 -8.57
C VAL A 276 -23.74 -6.72 -8.30
N THR A 277 -24.97 -6.38 -7.95
CA THR A 277 -25.26 -5.07 -7.33
C THR A 277 -25.43 -5.31 -5.85
N MET A 278 -24.45 -4.87 -5.06
CA MET A 278 -24.51 -4.95 -3.60
C MET A 278 -25.61 -4.01 -3.11
N PRO A 279 -26.58 -4.49 -2.30
CA PRO A 279 -27.64 -3.64 -1.80
C PRO A 279 -27.09 -2.66 -0.75
N GLN A 280 -27.86 -1.60 -0.49
CA GLN A 280 -27.57 -0.70 0.62
C GLN A 280 -27.58 -1.46 1.96
N SER A 281 -26.67 -1.09 2.84
CA SER A 281 -26.56 -1.61 4.20
C SER A 281 -27.84 -1.36 5.00
N ASN A 282 -28.23 -2.36 5.78
CA ASN A 282 -29.36 -2.28 6.71
C ASN A 282 -29.10 -1.41 7.94
N ILE A 283 -27.83 -1.02 8.16
CA ILE A 283 -27.47 -0.03 9.17
C ILE A 283 -27.64 1.35 8.52
N PRO A 284 -28.54 2.21 9.03
CA PRO A 284 -28.70 3.55 8.50
C PRO A 284 -27.43 4.35 8.72
N PHE A 285 -27.09 5.19 7.74
CA PHE A 285 -25.98 6.12 7.88
C PHE A 285 -26.29 7.13 9.00
N PRO A 286 -25.36 7.37 9.96
CA PRO A 286 -25.57 8.39 10.97
C PRO A 286 -25.39 9.79 10.37
N GLN A 287 -26.44 10.32 9.74
CA GLN A 287 -26.51 11.69 9.20
C GLN A 287 -26.09 12.76 10.23
N HIS A 288 -26.33 12.50 11.51
CA HIS A 288 -25.89 13.32 12.65
C HIS A 288 -25.15 12.45 13.67
N GLY A 289 -24.08 11.79 13.22
CA GLY A 289 -23.30 10.90 14.06
C GLY A 289 -22.80 11.54 15.34
N THR A 290 -22.66 10.73 16.37
CA THR A 290 -22.10 11.12 17.65
C THR A 290 -20.59 10.92 17.59
N TYR A 291 -19.87 12.03 17.67
CA TYR A 291 -18.40 12.09 17.66
C TYR A 291 -17.87 12.60 19.01
N SER A 292 -16.60 12.33 19.30
CA SER A 292 -15.95 12.83 20.52
C SER A 292 -15.80 14.36 20.52
N SER A 293 -15.74 14.98 19.34
CA SER A 293 -15.69 16.42 19.13
C SER A 293 -16.03 16.76 17.68
N GLY A 294 -16.34 18.03 17.37
CA GLY A 294 -16.48 18.48 15.97
C GLY A 294 -15.18 18.32 15.15
N GLU A 295 -14.03 18.26 15.83
CA GLU A 295 -12.76 17.91 15.19
C GLU A 295 -12.62 16.41 14.94
N GLY A 296 -13.19 15.55 15.80
CA GLY A 296 -13.30 14.12 15.54
C GLY A 296 -14.13 13.85 14.29
N GLU A 297 -15.31 14.48 14.20
CA GLU A 297 -16.18 14.43 13.02
C GLU A 297 -15.45 14.82 11.73
N LYS A 298 -14.80 16.00 11.74
CA LYS A 298 -14.13 16.58 10.56
C LYS A 298 -12.96 15.76 10.03
N TYR A 299 -12.32 14.96 10.89
CA TYR A 299 -11.09 14.24 10.56
C TYR A 299 -11.26 12.71 10.58
N GLY A 300 -12.51 12.24 10.57
CA GLY A 300 -12.82 10.87 10.15
C GLY A 300 -12.87 9.90 11.32
N GLU A 301 -13.13 10.43 12.52
CA GLU A 301 -13.50 9.59 13.64
C GLU A 301 -14.73 8.76 13.27
N VAL A 302 -14.69 7.47 13.62
CA VAL A 302 -15.84 6.58 13.44
C VAL A 302 -16.96 7.00 14.39
N PRO A 303 -18.16 7.34 13.90
CA PRO A 303 -19.28 7.72 14.76
C PRO A 303 -19.73 6.53 15.61
N GLU A 304 -20.18 6.81 16.83
CA GLU A 304 -20.59 5.77 17.80
C GLU A 304 -21.71 4.87 17.26
N GLU A 305 -22.54 5.39 16.36
CA GLU A 305 -23.64 4.68 15.73
C GLU A 305 -23.21 3.57 14.79
N ILE A 306 -21.97 3.54 14.29
CA ILE A 306 -21.46 2.45 13.44
C ILE A 306 -20.25 1.75 14.05
N ARG A 307 -19.62 2.34 15.07
CA ARG A 307 -18.48 1.77 15.78
C ARG A 307 -18.82 0.37 16.30
N GLY A 308 -18.02 -0.63 15.91
CA GLY A 308 -18.21 -2.03 16.29
C GLY A 308 -19.45 -2.73 15.72
N LYS A 309 -20.24 -2.05 14.88
CA LYS A 309 -21.41 -2.65 14.23
C LYS A 309 -21.03 -3.33 12.92
N THR A 310 -21.85 -4.31 12.53
CA THR A 310 -21.64 -5.10 11.31
C THR A 310 -22.95 -5.18 10.54
N PRO A 311 -23.03 -4.60 9.33
CA PRO A 311 -24.19 -4.73 8.46
C PRO A 311 -24.47 -6.18 8.11
N THR A 312 -25.75 -6.50 7.90
CA THR A 312 -26.15 -7.83 7.44
C THR A 312 -26.07 -7.89 5.92
N ILE A 313 -25.20 -8.75 5.41
CA ILE A 313 -25.20 -9.11 3.98
C ILE A 313 -26.30 -10.17 3.75
N PRO A 314 -27.18 -10.02 2.74
CA PRO A 314 -28.22 -11.01 2.45
C PRO A 314 -27.64 -12.41 2.22
N ASP A 315 -28.32 -13.44 2.73
CA ASP A 315 -27.81 -14.82 2.64
C ASP A 315 -27.61 -15.29 1.20
N THR A 316 -28.45 -14.83 0.28
CA THR A 316 -28.29 -15.08 -1.16
C THR A 316 -26.98 -14.51 -1.71
N MET A 317 -26.53 -13.35 -1.22
CA MET A 317 -25.25 -12.75 -1.61
C MET A 317 -24.08 -13.41 -0.88
N LYS A 318 -24.23 -13.79 0.39
CA LYS A 318 -23.20 -14.52 1.14
C LYS A 318 -22.86 -15.85 0.48
N GLU A 319 -23.86 -16.61 0.06
CA GLU A 319 -23.64 -17.89 -0.61
C GLU A 319 -23.02 -17.68 -2.00
N LYS A 320 -23.57 -16.73 -2.77
CA LYS A 320 -23.06 -16.39 -4.12
C LYS A 320 -21.60 -15.91 -4.09
N LEU A 321 -21.21 -15.16 -3.07
CA LEU A 321 -19.89 -14.51 -2.95
C LEU A 321 -19.03 -15.12 -1.84
N LYS A 322 -19.28 -16.38 -1.50
CA LYS A 322 -18.55 -17.11 -0.46
C LYS A 322 -17.04 -17.06 -0.71
N GLY A 323 -16.29 -16.64 0.30
CA GLY A 323 -14.83 -16.47 0.21
C GLY A 323 -14.36 -15.15 -0.42
N ARG A 324 -15.27 -14.30 -0.91
CA ARG A 324 -14.95 -13.00 -1.52
C ARG A 324 -15.43 -11.81 -0.69
N LEU A 325 -16.47 -11.99 0.13
CA LEU A 325 -16.88 -11.04 1.15
C LEU A 325 -16.59 -11.64 2.53
N LEU A 326 -15.63 -11.04 3.23
CA LEU A 326 -15.15 -11.52 4.52
C LEU A 326 -15.36 -10.42 5.56
N ASP A 327 -16.45 -10.50 6.32
CA ASP A 327 -16.71 -9.58 7.44
C ASP A 327 -16.05 -10.06 8.73
N LYS A 328 -16.33 -9.38 9.86
CA LYS A 328 -15.78 -9.77 11.18
C LYS A 328 -15.99 -11.23 11.58
N ASN A 329 -17.03 -11.90 11.07
CA ASN A 329 -17.30 -13.29 11.39
C ASN A 329 -16.26 -14.23 10.77
N SER A 330 -15.51 -13.74 9.79
CA SER A 330 -14.36 -14.44 9.20
C SER A 330 -13.15 -14.42 10.13
N GLN A 331 -13.16 -13.57 11.18
CA GLN A 331 -12.08 -13.44 12.16
C GLN A 331 -10.70 -13.09 11.55
N ILE A 332 -10.70 -12.33 10.44
CA ILE A 332 -9.48 -11.95 9.72
C ILE A 332 -9.06 -10.54 10.13
N SER A 333 -8.08 -10.42 11.02
CA SER A 333 -7.50 -9.12 11.39
C SER A 333 -6.05 -9.01 10.92
N LEU A 334 -5.79 -8.11 9.99
CA LEU A 334 -4.48 -7.75 9.46
C LEU A 334 -4.08 -6.38 10.00
N SER A 335 -3.24 -6.37 11.03
CA SER A 335 -2.59 -5.13 11.49
C SER A 335 -1.12 -5.18 11.10
N PRO A 336 -0.66 -4.51 10.02
CA PRO A 336 0.76 -4.32 9.78
C PRO A 336 1.41 -3.52 10.90
N GLY A 337 2.64 -3.92 11.26
CA GLY A 337 3.51 -3.11 12.10
C GLY A 337 3.96 -1.81 11.41
N GLU A 338 4.45 -0.85 12.19
CA GLU A 338 5.00 0.40 11.69
C GLU A 338 6.27 0.16 10.84
N PRO A 339 6.56 1.02 9.84
CA PRO A 339 7.81 0.93 9.09
C PRO A 339 9.06 1.07 9.99
N ARG A 340 10.07 0.22 9.77
CA ARG A 340 11.33 0.21 10.53
C ARG A 340 12.30 1.29 10.05
N PHE A 341 11.99 2.56 10.32
CA PHE A 341 12.80 3.70 9.86
C PHE A 341 14.27 3.64 10.28
N GLY A 342 14.58 3.11 11.47
CA GLY A 342 15.96 2.97 11.94
C GLY A 342 16.79 1.98 11.11
N ASP A 343 16.21 0.85 10.72
CA ASP A 343 16.87 -0.17 9.91
C ASP A 343 17.04 0.33 8.47
N LEU A 344 16.00 0.94 7.90
CA LEU A 344 16.04 1.57 6.57
C LEU A 344 17.11 2.68 6.50
N LYS A 345 17.26 3.47 7.57
CA LYS A 345 18.33 4.48 7.66
C LYS A 345 19.71 3.83 7.66
N LYS A 346 19.93 2.78 8.46
CA LYS A 346 21.21 2.05 8.51
C LYS A 346 21.55 1.43 7.15
N GLN A 347 20.57 0.85 6.46
CA GLN A 347 20.76 0.33 5.11
C GLN A 347 21.20 1.44 4.15
N ALA A 348 20.50 2.57 4.14
CA ALA A 348 20.82 3.67 3.23
C ALA A 348 22.22 4.29 3.44
N GLN A 349 22.85 4.11 4.61
CA GLN A 349 24.22 4.58 4.86
C GLN A 349 25.25 4.03 3.85
N ASN A 350 24.92 2.93 3.17
CA ASN A 350 25.72 2.34 2.09
C ASN A 350 25.44 2.96 0.70
N GLY A 351 25.15 4.27 0.63
CA GLY A 351 25.12 5.03 -0.64
C GLY A 351 23.79 5.65 -1.06
N GLY A 352 22.73 5.55 -0.25
CA GLY A 352 21.43 6.19 -0.50
C GLY A 352 20.98 7.15 0.61
N TYR A 353 21.84 7.45 1.59
CA TYR A 353 21.49 8.30 2.73
C TYR A 353 21.69 9.79 2.41
N ILE A 354 20.63 10.56 2.57
CA ILE A 354 20.56 12.01 2.38
C ILE A 354 20.42 12.65 3.79
N PRO A 355 21.53 13.08 4.40
CA PRO A 355 21.49 13.73 5.70
C PRO A 355 20.84 15.11 5.63
N GLU A 356 20.42 15.63 6.77
CA GLU A 356 19.80 16.95 6.87
C GLU A 356 20.67 18.09 6.32
N ASN A 357 22.00 17.97 6.42
CA ASN A 357 22.98 18.94 5.93
C ASN A 357 23.72 18.44 4.68
N ASP A 358 23.05 17.73 3.78
CA ASP A 358 23.67 17.27 2.54
C ASP A 358 24.06 18.45 1.64
N GLY A 359 25.36 18.65 1.43
CA GLY A 359 25.89 19.69 0.54
C GLY A 359 25.80 19.33 -0.94
N SER A 360 25.65 18.04 -1.28
CA SER A 360 25.59 17.55 -2.67
C SER A 360 24.20 17.66 -3.28
N ASN A 361 23.16 17.66 -2.46
CA ASN A 361 21.78 17.87 -2.86
C ASN A 361 21.14 18.93 -1.97
N PRO A 362 21.41 20.24 -2.13
CA PRO A 362 20.96 21.31 -1.22
C PRO A 362 19.43 21.36 -1.05
N ALA A 363 18.97 21.72 0.16
CA ALA A 363 17.55 21.88 0.44
C ALA A 363 17.04 23.09 -0.33
N GLN A 364 15.86 22.94 -0.92
CA GLN A 364 15.17 23.99 -1.62
C GLN A 364 13.92 24.38 -0.84
N ALA A 365 13.62 25.69 -0.83
CA ALA A 365 12.40 26.22 -0.24
C ALA A 365 11.20 25.80 -1.11
N TYR A 366 10.64 24.64 -0.82
CA TYR A 366 9.56 24.05 -1.59
C TYR A 366 8.22 24.60 -1.11
N LYS A 367 7.52 25.31 -2.00
CA LYS A 367 6.29 26.02 -1.66
C LYS A 367 5.19 25.04 -1.26
N VAL A 368 4.52 25.33 -0.14
CA VAL A 368 3.40 24.55 0.39
C VAL A 368 2.31 25.48 0.92
N PRO A 369 1.05 25.01 1.01
CA PRO A 369 -0.03 25.77 1.63
C PRO A 369 0.21 26.03 3.12
N ALA A 370 -0.54 26.99 3.66
CA ALA A 370 -0.51 27.31 5.10
C ALA A 370 -0.89 26.11 5.98
N GLY A 371 -0.30 26.04 7.18
CA GLY A 371 -0.52 24.96 8.16
C GLY A 371 0.46 23.80 8.06
N TRP A 372 1.40 23.83 7.12
CA TRP A 372 2.48 22.83 7.00
C TRP A 372 3.61 22.99 8.04
N ALA A 373 3.90 24.22 8.45
CA ALA A 373 4.92 24.53 9.44
C ALA A 373 4.29 25.13 10.72
N PRO A 374 4.80 24.82 11.93
CA PRO A 374 4.32 25.42 13.19
C PRO A 374 4.42 26.96 13.22
N SER A 375 5.30 27.54 12.39
CA SER A 375 5.56 28.96 12.29
C SER A 375 5.20 29.49 10.89
N SER A 376 3.90 29.62 10.59
CA SER A 376 3.31 30.48 9.53
C SER A 376 4.04 30.67 8.18
N GLY A 377 4.83 29.69 7.73
CA GLY A 377 5.61 29.75 6.49
C GLY A 377 4.83 29.16 5.30
N ASN A 378 5.14 29.62 4.09
CA ASN A 378 4.58 29.11 2.83
C ASN A 378 5.54 28.16 2.07
N SER A 379 6.56 27.65 2.76
CA SER A 379 7.52 26.70 2.21
C SER A 379 8.04 25.75 3.29
N VAL A 380 8.51 24.59 2.86
CA VAL A 380 9.32 23.67 3.66
C VAL A 380 10.63 23.40 2.96
N ASP A 381 11.67 23.11 3.75
CA ASP A 381 12.92 22.63 3.21
C ASP A 381 12.73 21.22 2.68
N ALA A 382 12.89 21.05 1.37
CA ALA A 382 12.79 19.77 0.69
C ALA A 382 13.96 19.54 -0.26
N ARG A 383 14.36 18.28 -0.39
CA ARG A 383 15.40 17.83 -1.33
C ARG A 383 14.70 17.23 -2.54
N ILE A 384 15.17 17.52 -3.75
CA ILE A 384 14.53 17.06 -4.99
C ILE A 384 15.27 15.84 -5.52
N LEU A 385 14.53 14.74 -5.69
CA LEU A 385 14.94 13.50 -6.33
C LEU A 385 14.20 13.37 -7.67
N ASP A 386 14.79 13.95 -8.70
CA ASP A 386 14.34 13.86 -10.08
C ASP A 386 15.13 12.76 -10.78
N PHE A 387 14.52 11.60 -11.00
CA PHE A 387 15.17 10.49 -11.70
C PHE A 387 15.26 10.73 -13.22
N GLY A 388 14.65 11.82 -13.71
CA GLY A 388 14.55 12.08 -15.14
C GLY A 388 13.43 11.29 -15.77
N THR A 389 13.26 11.50 -17.06
CA THR A 389 12.26 10.79 -17.86
C THR A 389 12.95 10.14 -19.04
N GLY A 390 12.14 9.50 -19.89
CA GLY A 390 12.59 9.12 -21.21
C GLY A 390 13.15 10.26 -22.04
N LEU A 391 12.65 11.47 -21.81
CA LEU A 391 12.98 12.64 -22.61
C LEU A 391 14.25 13.28 -22.10
N ARG A 392 14.35 13.54 -20.80
CA ARG A 392 15.47 14.30 -20.20
C ARG A 392 16.17 13.56 -19.07
N LYS A 393 17.43 13.95 -18.82
CA LYS A 393 18.20 13.44 -17.68
C LYS A 393 17.69 14.02 -16.35
N GLY A 394 17.68 13.19 -15.31
CA GLY A 394 17.40 13.59 -13.93
C GLY A 394 18.62 14.14 -13.17
N ASN A 395 18.41 14.50 -11.91
CA ASN A 395 19.47 14.91 -10.97
C ASN A 395 19.95 13.76 -10.06
N VAL A 396 19.28 12.60 -10.06
CA VAL A 396 19.67 11.44 -9.24
C VAL A 396 20.71 10.59 -9.97
N THR A 397 21.79 10.24 -9.26
CA THR A 397 22.76 9.22 -9.68
C THR A 397 22.92 8.21 -8.55
N LEU A 398 22.57 6.95 -8.79
CA LEU A 398 22.70 5.88 -7.79
C LEU A 398 24.10 5.26 -7.86
N PRO A 399 24.80 5.07 -6.74
CA PRO A 399 26.13 4.48 -6.75
C PRO A 399 26.11 3.01 -7.17
N ALA A 400 27.28 2.49 -7.56
CA ALA A 400 27.41 1.10 -8.00
C ALA A 400 27.07 0.09 -6.89
N ASN A 401 27.39 0.42 -5.62
CA ASN A 401 27.07 -0.38 -4.45
C ASN A 401 25.70 -0.05 -3.81
N PHE A 402 24.84 0.70 -4.51
CA PHE A 402 23.52 1.06 -4.02
C PHE A 402 22.70 -0.19 -3.69
N ASN A 403 22.21 -0.26 -2.46
CA ASN A 403 21.53 -1.42 -1.90
C ASN A 403 20.00 -1.34 -1.98
N GLY A 404 19.45 -0.47 -2.83
CA GLY A 404 18.01 -0.37 -3.03
C GLY A 404 17.29 0.60 -2.09
N VAL A 405 17.96 1.24 -1.12
CA VAL A 405 17.31 2.16 -0.15
C VAL A 405 17.85 3.57 -0.24
N ILE A 406 16.96 4.53 -0.52
CA ILE A 406 17.18 5.96 -0.36
C ILE A 406 16.50 6.40 0.93
N TYR A 407 17.24 7.04 1.85
CA TYR A 407 16.69 7.55 3.10
C TYR A 407 17.04 9.02 3.27
N SER A 408 16.04 9.87 3.52
CA SER A 408 16.24 11.29 3.83
C SER A 408 15.79 11.65 5.25
N ASP A 409 16.61 12.45 5.93
CA ASP A 409 16.23 13.08 7.20
C ASP A 409 15.27 14.27 7.03
N THR A 410 15.03 14.73 5.80
CA THR A 410 14.25 15.95 5.46
C THR A 410 13.11 15.64 4.49
N ASN A 411 12.29 16.65 4.15
CA ASN A 411 11.24 16.45 3.14
C ASN A 411 11.86 16.08 1.80
N LEU A 412 11.17 15.23 1.04
CA LEU A 412 11.60 14.81 -0.28
C LEU A 412 10.56 15.19 -1.32
N VAL A 413 11.00 15.65 -2.47
CA VAL A 413 10.18 15.73 -3.69
C VAL A 413 10.70 14.67 -4.63
N ILE A 414 9.85 13.73 -5.05
CA ILE A 414 10.24 12.64 -5.96
C ILE A 414 9.53 12.83 -7.30
N LYS A 415 10.24 12.63 -8.40
CA LYS A 415 9.68 12.68 -9.76
C LYS A 415 10.49 11.87 -10.77
N GLY A 416 9.86 11.50 -11.88
CA GLY A 416 10.50 10.76 -12.97
C GLY A 416 10.57 9.25 -12.73
N ASN A 417 11.45 8.59 -13.47
CA ASN A 417 11.49 7.13 -13.59
C ASN A 417 12.73 6.55 -12.90
N PRO A 418 12.58 5.87 -11.75
CA PRO A 418 13.70 5.18 -11.12
C PRO A 418 14.39 4.23 -12.12
N PRO A 419 15.74 4.17 -12.16
CA PRO A 419 16.44 3.32 -13.12
C PRO A 419 16.52 1.85 -12.69
N ARG A 420 15.98 1.53 -11.52
CA ARG A 420 15.92 0.19 -10.90
C ARG A 420 14.91 0.21 -9.76
N ASP A 421 14.61 -0.95 -9.18
CA ASP A 421 13.74 -1.06 -8.01
C ASP A 421 14.34 -0.29 -6.80
N VAL A 422 13.51 0.49 -6.09
CA VAL A 422 13.93 1.39 -5.01
C VAL A 422 12.94 1.47 -3.85
N ASN A 423 13.47 1.59 -2.64
CA ASN A 423 12.76 2.05 -1.45
C ASN A 423 13.13 3.51 -1.18
N ILE A 424 12.17 4.44 -1.27
CA ILE A 424 12.37 5.87 -0.99
C ILE A 424 11.71 6.18 0.34
N VAL A 425 12.53 6.56 1.34
CA VAL A 425 12.11 6.73 2.72
C VAL A 425 12.43 8.15 3.18
N SER A 426 11.49 8.81 3.83
CA SER A 426 11.71 10.11 4.48
C SER A 426 11.28 10.09 5.95
N LYS A 427 12.11 10.68 6.80
CA LYS A 427 11.78 11.02 8.19
C LYS A 427 10.70 12.13 8.28
N LYS A 428 10.47 12.83 7.18
CA LYS A 428 9.52 13.94 7.02
C LYS A 428 8.46 13.56 5.97
N SER A 429 7.97 14.53 5.21
CA SER A 429 6.98 14.29 4.15
C SER A 429 7.64 13.99 2.81
N VAL A 430 6.96 13.22 1.97
CA VAL A 430 7.33 12.96 0.57
C VAL A 430 6.26 13.56 -0.34
N PHE A 431 6.69 14.40 -1.27
CA PHE A 431 5.88 14.95 -2.34
C PHE A 431 6.11 14.14 -3.62
N VAL A 432 5.07 13.47 -4.11
CA VAL A 432 5.10 12.74 -5.37
C VAL A 432 4.72 13.73 -6.47
N ALA A 433 5.72 14.29 -7.13
CA ALA A 433 5.55 15.30 -8.16
C ALA A 433 5.63 14.67 -9.55
N GLY A 434 4.65 14.98 -10.39
CA GLY A 434 4.68 14.55 -11.77
C GLY A 434 4.39 13.07 -12.02
N ASP A 435 4.55 12.67 -13.27
CA ASP A 435 4.45 11.26 -13.67
C ASP A 435 5.63 10.48 -13.09
N PHE A 436 5.32 9.52 -12.22
CA PHE A 436 6.31 8.76 -11.48
C PHE A 436 6.26 7.31 -11.94
N ASN A 437 7.37 6.89 -12.56
CA ASN A 437 7.63 5.51 -12.95
C ASN A 437 6.91 5.02 -14.24
N GLN A 438 6.69 5.90 -15.23
CA GLN A 438 6.34 5.52 -16.61
C GLN A 438 7.49 5.77 -17.58
N ARG A 439 8.26 4.72 -17.87
CA ARG A 439 9.41 4.80 -18.77
C ARG A 439 9.01 4.50 -20.21
N ASN A 440 9.44 5.36 -21.14
CA ASN A 440 9.34 5.15 -22.58
C ASN A 440 10.37 4.11 -23.06
N ASN A 441 10.27 3.59 -24.29
CA ASN A 441 11.31 2.75 -24.90
C ASN A 441 11.74 3.34 -26.24
N LYS A 442 12.90 4.00 -26.27
CA LYS A 442 13.40 4.69 -27.47
C LYS A 442 13.73 3.76 -28.65
N SER A 443 13.93 2.47 -28.38
CA SER A 443 14.23 1.49 -29.43
C SER A 443 13.00 1.04 -30.20
N LYS A 444 11.79 1.29 -29.67
CA LYS A 444 10.54 1.03 -30.35
C LYS A 444 9.83 2.33 -30.70
N LYS A 445 9.25 2.38 -31.89
CA LYS A 445 8.72 3.62 -32.44
C LYS A 445 7.44 4.04 -31.71
N GLU A 446 6.58 3.09 -31.43
CA GLU A 446 5.31 3.19 -30.71
C GLU A 446 5.48 3.59 -29.23
N GLU A 447 6.63 3.29 -28.62
CA GLU A 447 6.92 3.56 -27.20
C GLU A 447 7.88 4.77 -27.05
N LYS A 448 8.07 5.57 -28.11
CA LYS A 448 9.18 6.55 -28.19
C LYS A 448 9.14 7.62 -27.11
N TYR A 449 7.97 8.14 -26.75
CA TYR A 449 7.87 9.27 -25.81
C TYR A 449 7.29 8.89 -24.46
N SER A 450 6.46 7.84 -24.40
CA SER A 450 5.85 7.35 -23.15
C SER A 450 5.65 5.83 -23.21
N PHE A 451 5.24 5.28 -22.07
CA PHE A 451 4.53 4.01 -22.05
C PHE A 451 3.20 4.16 -22.82
N PRO A 452 2.81 3.23 -23.72
CA PRO A 452 1.56 3.34 -24.49
C PRO A 452 0.31 3.28 -23.60
N GLN A 453 -0.47 4.36 -23.55
CA GLN A 453 -1.66 4.50 -22.71
C GLN A 453 -2.98 4.27 -23.47
N ASP A 454 -3.00 3.41 -24.48
CA ASP A 454 -4.17 3.28 -25.37
C ASP A 454 -5.41 2.74 -24.64
N TYR A 455 -6.59 3.32 -24.92
CA TYR A 455 -7.88 2.84 -24.42
C TYR A 455 -8.84 2.40 -25.53
N GLU A 456 -9.70 1.42 -25.23
CA GLU A 456 -10.74 0.92 -26.16
C GLU A 456 -11.75 1.99 -26.61
N GLN A 457 -11.95 3.02 -25.79
CA GLN A 457 -12.85 4.14 -26.03
C GLN A 457 -12.15 5.42 -25.54
N ASN A 458 -12.91 6.47 -25.24
CA ASN A 458 -12.36 7.63 -24.56
C ASN A 458 -11.73 7.23 -23.21
N ALA A 459 -10.56 7.80 -22.91
CA ALA A 459 -9.79 7.56 -21.69
C ALA A 459 -10.60 7.70 -20.40
N LEU A 460 -11.60 8.58 -20.32
CA LEU A 460 -12.46 8.75 -19.13
C LEU A 460 -13.52 7.66 -19.00
N LEU A 461 -13.85 6.95 -20.09
CA LEU A 461 -14.92 5.94 -20.14
C LEU A 461 -14.40 4.50 -20.01
N SER A 462 -13.20 4.18 -20.50
CA SER A 462 -12.64 2.81 -20.45
C SER A 462 -12.37 2.32 -19.02
N ASP A 463 -12.25 1.01 -18.78
CA ASP A 463 -11.96 0.47 -17.43
C ASP A 463 -10.46 0.29 -17.17
N ASP A 464 -9.72 -0.09 -18.20
CA ASP A 464 -8.27 -0.28 -18.20
C ASP A 464 -7.74 0.05 -19.61
N TYR A 465 -6.42 -0.06 -19.83
CA TYR A 465 -5.85 0.05 -21.17
C TYR A 465 -6.29 -1.08 -22.10
N LYS A 466 -6.08 -0.89 -23.41
CA LYS A 466 -6.18 -1.93 -24.45
C LYS A 466 -5.25 -3.11 -24.13
N GLU A 467 -5.56 -4.25 -24.75
CA GLU A 467 -4.82 -5.50 -24.53
C GLU A 467 -3.30 -5.38 -24.74
N ASN A 468 -2.87 -4.65 -25.77
CA ASN A 468 -1.44 -4.46 -26.08
C ASN A 468 -0.69 -3.71 -24.97
N SER A 469 -1.21 -2.57 -24.50
CA SER A 469 -0.62 -1.84 -23.37
C SER A 469 -0.59 -2.68 -22.09
N ARG A 470 -1.67 -3.44 -21.80
CA ARG A 470 -1.67 -4.33 -20.62
C ARG A 470 -0.64 -5.46 -20.74
N LYS A 471 -0.36 -5.93 -21.94
CA LYS A 471 0.67 -6.94 -22.18
C LYS A 471 2.06 -6.41 -21.83
N LEU A 472 2.37 -5.15 -22.14
CA LEU A 472 3.64 -4.52 -21.76
C LEU A 472 3.89 -4.56 -20.25
N LEU A 473 2.84 -4.36 -19.42
CA LEU A 473 2.94 -4.52 -17.96
C LEU A 473 3.27 -5.95 -17.53
N THR A 474 2.83 -6.95 -18.30
CA THR A 474 3.14 -8.36 -18.03
C THR A 474 4.54 -8.72 -18.53
N ASP A 475 4.97 -8.14 -19.65
CA ASP A 475 6.31 -8.32 -20.22
C ASP A 475 7.40 -7.78 -19.28
N ASP A 476 7.11 -6.69 -18.54
CA ASP A 476 7.99 -6.15 -17.49
C ASP A 476 8.38 -7.19 -16.41
N LEU A 477 7.59 -8.25 -16.20
CA LEU A 477 7.92 -9.35 -15.26
C LEU A 477 9.01 -10.27 -15.79
N ASN A 478 9.08 -10.40 -17.12
CA ASN A 478 10.04 -11.25 -17.82
C ASN A 478 11.26 -10.45 -18.28
N ALA A 479 11.22 -9.12 -18.11
CA ALA A 479 12.33 -8.23 -18.40
C ALA A 479 13.53 -8.52 -17.49
N GLY A 480 14.74 -8.51 -18.06
CA GLY A 480 15.97 -8.75 -17.32
C GLY A 480 16.29 -7.60 -16.35
N THR A 481 17.34 -7.75 -15.54
CA THR A 481 17.78 -6.71 -14.59
C THR A 481 18.47 -5.52 -15.26
N ASN A 482 18.77 -5.61 -16.56
CA ASN A 482 19.38 -4.52 -17.32
C ASN A 482 18.27 -3.56 -17.79
N PRO A 483 18.19 -2.32 -17.25
CA PRO A 483 17.19 -1.36 -17.66
C PRO A 483 17.28 -0.99 -19.14
N ASP A 484 18.43 -1.16 -19.78
CA ASP A 484 18.65 -0.71 -21.15
C ASP A 484 18.71 -1.86 -22.18
N ASP A 485 18.26 -3.07 -21.81
CA ASP A 485 18.15 -4.18 -22.76
C ASP A 485 16.95 -3.96 -23.71
N PRO A 486 17.17 -3.71 -25.02
CA PRO A 486 16.07 -3.48 -25.96
C PRO A 486 15.21 -4.72 -26.19
N GLY A 487 15.76 -5.93 -25.95
CA GLY A 487 15.05 -7.20 -26.10
C GLY A 487 14.21 -7.58 -24.88
N ASN A 488 14.50 -6.99 -23.72
CA ASN A 488 13.86 -7.27 -22.44
C ASN A 488 13.62 -5.97 -21.66
N TYR A 489 12.99 -4.99 -22.32
CA TYR A 489 12.81 -3.65 -21.77
C TYR A 489 11.78 -3.65 -20.62
N LYS A 490 12.14 -3.02 -19.49
CA LYS A 490 11.24 -2.81 -18.36
C LYS A 490 10.76 -1.35 -18.31
N HIS A 491 9.45 -1.16 -18.42
CA HIS A 491 8.81 0.16 -18.39
C HIS A 491 8.63 0.67 -16.97
N HIS A 492 8.39 -0.23 -16.01
CA HIS A 492 8.14 0.13 -14.63
C HIS A 492 9.14 -0.55 -13.69
N PHE A 493 9.76 0.24 -12.82
CA PHE A 493 10.59 -0.28 -11.74
C PHE A 493 9.89 -0.20 -10.41
N ALA A 494 10.06 -1.19 -9.57
CA ALA A 494 9.30 -1.27 -8.36
C ALA A 494 9.70 -0.16 -7.38
N ALA A 495 8.74 0.63 -6.91
CA ALA A 495 8.99 1.73 -5.98
C ALA A 495 8.15 1.60 -4.71
N LYS A 496 8.81 1.65 -3.54
CA LYS A 496 8.14 1.75 -2.24
C LYS A 496 8.46 3.10 -1.62
N VAL A 497 7.45 3.92 -1.41
CA VAL A 497 7.57 5.29 -0.89
C VAL A 497 7.03 5.34 0.53
N ILE A 498 7.88 5.69 1.49
CA ILE A 498 7.54 5.68 2.92
C ILE A 498 7.83 7.05 3.54
N ALA A 499 6.81 7.69 4.10
CA ALA A 499 6.92 8.94 4.83
C ALA A 499 6.52 8.75 6.29
N ASN A 500 7.40 9.14 7.22
CA ASN A 500 7.08 9.22 8.64
C ASN A 500 6.09 10.37 8.95
N GLU A 501 6.00 11.35 8.06
CA GLU A 501 4.94 12.35 8.05
C GLU A 501 3.93 12.01 6.94
N ARG A 502 3.91 12.75 5.83
CA ARG A 502 2.86 12.62 4.81
C ARG A 502 3.41 12.18 3.47
N VAL A 503 2.65 11.36 2.75
CA VAL A 503 2.78 11.29 1.28
C VAL A 503 1.76 12.26 0.69
N VAL A 504 2.22 13.15 -0.19
CA VAL A 504 1.42 14.24 -0.79
C VAL A 504 1.60 14.20 -2.30
N TYR A 505 0.52 14.16 -3.07
CA TYR A 505 0.61 14.25 -4.52
C TYR A 505 0.69 15.72 -4.96
N ASP A 506 1.64 16.05 -5.84
CA ASP A 506 1.86 17.40 -6.36
C ASP A 506 1.43 17.50 -7.82
N TYR A 507 0.32 18.22 -8.04
CA TYR A 507 -0.30 18.50 -9.34
C TYR A 507 -0.07 19.94 -9.81
N ARG A 508 0.93 20.66 -9.29
CA ARG A 508 1.11 22.08 -9.66
C ARG A 508 1.64 22.26 -11.06
N SER A 509 2.39 21.27 -11.53
CA SER A 509 3.27 21.37 -12.69
C SER A 509 2.78 20.46 -13.82
N PRO A 510 2.16 21.03 -14.87
CA PRO A 510 1.85 20.25 -16.06
C PRO A 510 3.14 19.73 -16.71
N ALA A 511 4.24 20.47 -16.61
CA ALA A 511 5.53 20.07 -17.14
C ALA A 511 6.12 18.85 -16.41
N ASP A 512 5.78 18.62 -15.15
CA ASP A 512 6.18 17.41 -14.42
C ASP A 512 5.14 16.29 -14.57
N CYS A 513 3.85 16.61 -14.59
CA CYS A 513 2.76 15.62 -14.66
C CYS A 513 2.53 15.05 -16.05
N PHE A 514 2.75 15.82 -17.10
CA PHE A 514 2.32 15.49 -18.46
C PHE A 514 3.42 15.75 -19.49
N GLU A 515 4.69 15.61 -19.06
CA GLU A 515 5.86 15.84 -19.91
C GLU A 515 5.79 15.00 -21.20
N ASN A 516 5.47 13.73 -21.05
CA ASN A 516 5.48 12.75 -22.14
C ASN A 516 4.35 13.02 -23.16
N GLU A 517 3.20 13.51 -22.71
CA GLU A 517 2.02 13.79 -23.53
C GLU A 517 2.10 15.18 -24.19
N MET A 518 2.70 16.16 -23.51
CA MET A 518 2.84 17.52 -24.04
C MET A 518 3.99 17.66 -25.04
N TYR A 519 5.06 16.87 -24.89
CA TYR A 519 6.24 16.98 -25.72
C TYR A 519 5.98 16.75 -27.23
N PRO A 520 5.21 15.73 -27.67
CA PRO A 520 4.82 15.58 -29.07
C PRO A 520 4.02 16.78 -29.60
N VAL A 521 3.12 17.35 -28.78
CA VAL A 521 2.32 18.53 -29.13
C VAL A 521 3.21 19.76 -29.31
N MET A 522 4.23 19.93 -28.47
CA MET A 522 5.24 20.99 -28.62
C MET A 522 6.00 20.85 -29.94
N LYS A 523 6.46 19.64 -30.27
CA LYS A 523 7.17 19.37 -31.54
C LYS A 523 6.29 19.67 -32.75
N PHE A 524 5.04 19.20 -32.74
CA PHE A 524 4.05 19.49 -33.77
C PHE A 524 3.81 21.00 -33.92
N ALA A 525 3.62 21.71 -32.81
CA ALA A 525 3.38 23.14 -32.81
C ALA A 525 4.54 23.93 -33.43
N LEU A 526 5.79 23.54 -33.15
CA LEU A 526 6.96 24.15 -33.79
C LEU A 526 7.08 23.78 -35.27
N ALA A 527 6.92 22.50 -35.62
CA ALA A 527 7.02 22.03 -37.00
C ALA A 527 6.00 22.72 -37.93
N LYS A 528 4.80 23.00 -37.41
CA LYS A 528 3.72 23.71 -38.13
C LYS A 528 4.09 25.14 -38.55
N GLU A 529 5.11 25.77 -37.95
CA GLU A 529 5.59 27.07 -38.43
C GLU A 529 6.39 26.96 -39.74
N PHE A 530 6.88 25.77 -40.07
CA PHE A 530 7.75 25.53 -41.23
C PHE A 530 7.07 24.81 -42.38
N MET A 531 6.08 23.96 -42.10
CA MET A 531 5.43 23.10 -43.09
C MET A 531 3.89 23.08 -42.92
N PRO A 532 3.13 22.61 -43.94
CA PRO A 532 1.68 22.50 -43.84
C PRO A 532 1.23 21.70 -42.62
N ALA A 533 0.11 22.10 -42.02
CA ALA A 533 -0.36 21.50 -40.76
C ALA A 533 -0.61 19.99 -40.85
N ALA A 534 -1.14 19.50 -41.99
CA ALA A 534 -1.38 18.07 -42.21
C ALA A 534 -0.08 17.27 -42.28
N ASP A 535 0.96 17.83 -42.89
CA ASP A 535 2.28 17.20 -43.02
C ASP A 535 2.99 17.17 -41.66
N ALA A 536 2.93 18.29 -40.92
CA ALA A 536 3.45 18.36 -39.56
C ALA A 536 2.74 17.38 -38.61
N GLU A 537 1.41 17.22 -38.74
CA GLU A 537 0.63 16.28 -37.94
C GLU A 537 1.06 14.84 -38.22
N THR A 538 1.15 14.46 -39.50
CA THR A 538 1.60 13.14 -39.91
C THR A 538 3.03 12.86 -39.44
N SER A 539 3.96 13.82 -39.65
CA SER A 539 5.37 13.61 -39.33
C SER A 539 5.67 13.59 -37.83
N MET A 540 4.98 14.41 -37.03
CA MET A 540 5.33 14.60 -35.60
C MET A 540 4.45 13.82 -34.63
N LEU A 541 3.18 13.59 -34.97
CA LEU A 541 2.20 13.02 -34.04
C LEU A 541 1.88 11.56 -34.32
N THR A 542 2.22 10.98 -35.47
CA THR A 542 1.84 9.58 -35.79
C THR A 542 3.01 8.61 -35.72
N HIS A 543 2.73 7.35 -35.42
CA HIS A 543 3.68 6.23 -35.49
C HIS A 543 4.18 5.98 -36.92
N ALA A 544 3.46 6.40 -37.96
CA ALA A 544 3.90 6.30 -39.34
C ALA A 544 4.87 7.43 -39.74
N GLY A 545 4.84 8.56 -39.03
CA GLY A 545 5.63 9.77 -39.32
C GLY A 545 7.14 9.55 -39.29
N ASP A 546 7.86 10.38 -40.02
CA ASP A 546 9.33 10.33 -40.09
C ASP A 546 10.03 11.33 -39.17
N GLY A 547 9.28 12.16 -38.44
CA GLY A 547 9.79 13.12 -37.46
C GLY A 547 10.62 14.27 -38.04
N LYS A 548 10.56 14.51 -39.36
CA LYS A 548 11.39 15.49 -40.08
C LYS A 548 10.66 16.79 -40.38
N ILE A 549 11.42 17.87 -40.57
CA ILE A 549 10.95 19.10 -41.18
C ILE A 549 11.42 19.12 -42.63
N THR A 550 10.49 19.11 -43.59
CA THR A 550 10.80 19.07 -45.04
C THR A 550 10.80 20.45 -45.71
N ALA A 551 11.01 21.51 -44.93
CA ALA A 551 11.00 22.89 -45.42
C ALA A 551 12.42 23.39 -45.75
N ASP A 552 12.52 24.30 -46.72
CA ASP A 552 13.74 25.08 -46.96
C ASP A 552 13.92 26.12 -45.84
N LEU A 553 15.04 26.01 -45.12
CA LEU A 553 15.42 26.85 -43.98
C LEU A 553 16.70 27.67 -44.27
N SER A 554 17.10 27.80 -45.54
CA SER A 554 18.30 28.53 -45.95
C SER A 554 18.19 30.05 -45.76
N ASP A 555 16.98 30.60 -45.64
CA ASP A 555 16.74 31.97 -45.20
C ASP A 555 16.71 32.00 -43.66
N LYS A 556 17.85 32.36 -43.06
CA LYS A 556 18.03 32.45 -41.61
C LYS A 556 17.04 33.44 -40.97
N GLU A 557 16.80 34.58 -41.58
CA GLU A 557 15.96 35.62 -40.98
C GLU A 557 14.49 35.21 -41.03
N ALA A 558 14.03 34.65 -42.16
CA ALA A 558 12.70 34.07 -42.25
C ALA A 558 12.51 32.90 -41.27
N THR A 559 13.52 32.03 -41.14
CA THR A 559 13.50 30.90 -40.19
C THR A 559 13.40 31.38 -38.75
N LYS A 560 14.20 32.38 -38.37
CA LYS A 560 14.16 33.01 -37.05
C LYS A 560 12.78 33.63 -36.75
N ASN A 561 12.19 34.34 -37.72
CA ASN A 561 10.86 34.95 -37.57
C ASN A 561 9.75 33.90 -37.38
N LYS A 562 9.84 32.75 -38.07
CA LYS A 562 8.90 31.63 -37.86
C LYS A 562 8.95 31.08 -36.43
N ILE A 563 10.13 31.00 -35.82
CA ILE A 563 10.27 30.56 -34.43
C ILE A 563 9.77 31.62 -33.45
N ALA A 564 10.00 32.90 -33.76
CA ALA A 564 9.40 33.99 -32.98
C ALA A 564 7.86 33.89 -32.98
N SER A 565 7.24 33.57 -34.12
CA SER A 565 5.79 33.29 -34.23
C SER A 565 5.34 32.09 -33.37
N TYR A 566 6.18 31.05 -33.23
CA TYR A 566 5.92 29.97 -32.27
C TYR A 566 5.83 30.52 -30.83
N PHE A 567 6.79 31.34 -30.41
CA PHE A 567 6.81 31.92 -29.06
C PHE A 567 5.72 32.96 -28.81
N GLU A 568 5.16 33.61 -29.85
CA GLU A 568 3.94 34.41 -29.68
C GLU A 568 2.74 33.55 -29.24
N LYS A 569 2.67 32.31 -29.74
CA LYS A 569 1.60 31.35 -29.42
C LYS A 569 1.88 30.62 -28.12
N PHE A 570 3.14 30.23 -27.89
CA PHE A 570 3.60 29.46 -26.74
C PHE A 570 4.81 30.15 -26.09
N PRO A 571 4.59 31.27 -25.36
CA PRO A 571 5.70 32.06 -24.82
C PRO A 571 6.39 31.39 -23.64
N LEU A 572 7.67 31.68 -23.45
CA LEU A 572 8.35 31.36 -22.20
C LEU A 572 7.86 32.33 -21.12
N ALA A 573 7.61 31.83 -19.91
CA ALA A 573 7.16 32.70 -18.83
C ALA A 573 8.27 33.65 -18.35
N ASP A 574 7.87 34.85 -17.94
CA ASP A 574 8.69 36.02 -17.59
C ASP A 574 8.20 36.61 -16.25
N GLU A 575 9.11 37.26 -15.51
CA GLU A 575 8.91 37.93 -14.21
C GLU A 575 7.91 39.10 -14.25
N ARG A 576 7.62 39.66 -15.43
CA ARG A 576 6.86 40.89 -15.62
C ARG A 576 6.08 40.88 -16.94
N ASP A 577 4.75 40.82 -16.86
CA ASP A 577 3.84 41.03 -18.01
C ASP A 577 4.06 42.39 -18.72
N ASP A 578 4.80 43.31 -18.08
CA ASP A 578 5.16 44.66 -18.56
C ASP A 578 6.61 44.79 -19.10
N VAL A 579 7.45 43.76 -19.06
CA VAL A 579 8.83 43.82 -19.58
C VAL A 579 8.95 43.07 -20.92
N PRO A 580 9.29 43.76 -22.02
CA PRO A 580 9.31 43.18 -23.36
C PRO A 580 10.56 42.35 -23.68
N GLU A 581 11.40 42.01 -22.70
CA GLU A 581 12.73 41.44 -22.96
C GLU A 581 12.69 39.92 -23.16
N LYS A 582 12.18 39.51 -24.33
CA LYS A 582 12.13 38.13 -24.85
C LYS A 582 13.50 37.57 -25.25
N ALA A 583 14.56 37.91 -24.50
CA ALA A 583 15.95 37.62 -24.86
C ALA A 583 16.23 36.12 -25.01
N GLN A 584 15.61 35.29 -24.18
CA GLN A 584 15.75 33.83 -24.26
C GLN A 584 15.04 33.25 -25.48
N GLU A 585 13.81 33.69 -25.79
CA GLU A 585 13.06 33.31 -26.99
C GLU A 585 13.85 33.67 -28.26
N GLN A 586 14.39 34.89 -28.31
CA GLN A 586 15.24 35.37 -29.41
C GLN A 586 16.53 34.56 -29.54
N THR A 587 17.15 34.19 -28.41
CA THR A 587 18.36 33.36 -28.40
C THR A 587 18.08 31.97 -28.95
N ILE A 588 16.97 31.34 -28.54
CA ILE A 588 16.58 30.01 -29.04
C ILE A 588 16.25 30.08 -30.54
N ALA A 589 15.52 31.11 -30.98
CA ALA A 589 15.23 31.34 -32.39
C ALA A 589 16.52 31.51 -33.22
N GLN A 590 17.48 32.28 -32.70
CA GLN A 590 18.78 32.47 -33.34
C GLN A 590 19.57 31.15 -33.43
N LYS A 591 19.65 30.40 -32.33
CA LYS A 591 20.35 29.10 -32.30
C LYS A 591 19.78 28.11 -33.33
N PHE A 592 18.45 28.03 -33.46
CA PHE A 592 17.83 27.15 -34.44
C PHE A 592 18.16 27.59 -35.87
N ALA A 593 17.99 28.88 -36.18
CA ALA A 593 18.28 29.42 -37.51
C ALA A 593 19.75 29.25 -37.90
N ASP A 594 20.67 29.39 -36.94
CA ASP A 594 22.09 29.16 -37.19
C ASP A 594 22.43 27.68 -37.38
N LYS A 595 21.80 26.80 -36.61
CA LYS A 595 22.02 25.35 -36.67
C LYS A 595 21.42 24.72 -37.93
N PHE A 596 20.24 25.16 -38.35
CA PHE A 596 19.44 24.54 -39.40
C PHE A 596 19.34 25.39 -40.67
N ASN A 597 20.43 26.07 -41.01
CA ASN A 597 20.56 26.87 -42.23
C ASN A 597 20.81 25.99 -43.47
N THR A 598 19.78 25.26 -43.90
CA THR A 598 19.87 24.27 -44.99
C THR A 598 18.61 24.26 -45.85
N ALA A 599 18.76 23.95 -47.13
CA ALA A 599 17.63 23.74 -48.05
C ALA A 599 17.07 22.30 -47.98
N ASP A 600 17.82 21.37 -47.38
CA ASP A 600 17.47 19.94 -47.35
C ASP A 600 16.50 19.55 -46.20
N GLY A 601 16.06 20.52 -45.41
CA GLY A 601 15.24 20.29 -44.23
C GLY A 601 16.03 19.83 -42.99
N VAL A 602 15.30 19.42 -41.94
CA VAL A 602 15.87 18.98 -40.66
C VAL A 602 15.57 17.51 -40.43
N SER A 603 16.62 16.73 -40.11
CA SER A 603 16.48 15.32 -39.77
C SER A 603 15.73 15.13 -38.45
N GLU A 604 15.12 13.97 -38.26
CA GLU A 604 14.44 13.63 -36.99
C GLU A 604 15.39 13.74 -35.80
N ALA A 605 16.59 13.16 -35.91
CA ALA A 605 17.57 13.14 -34.83
C ALA A 605 18.00 14.56 -34.44
N ASP A 606 18.21 15.43 -35.42
CA ASP A 606 18.61 16.81 -35.17
C ASP A 606 17.48 17.64 -34.56
N PHE A 607 16.26 17.46 -35.05
CA PHE A 607 15.08 18.16 -34.54
C PHE A 607 14.74 17.72 -33.12
N GLU A 608 14.76 16.41 -32.86
CA GLU A 608 14.62 15.80 -31.53
C GLU A 608 15.66 16.36 -30.56
N LYS A 609 16.93 16.39 -30.98
CA LYS A 609 18.02 16.92 -30.16
C LYS A 609 17.79 18.39 -29.81
N PHE A 610 17.39 19.22 -30.78
CA PHE A 610 17.08 20.62 -30.51
C PHE A 610 15.90 20.78 -29.53
N CYS A 611 14.81 20.05 -29.75
CA CYS A 611 13.63 20.12 -28.90
C CYS A 611 13.96 19.74 -27.45
N ASN A 612 14.79 18.71 -27.26
CA ASN A 612 15.12 18.17 -25.95
C ASN A 612 16.22 18.95 -25.21
N GLU A 613 17.21 19.49 -25.94
CA GLU A 613 18.35 20.21 -25.32
C GLU A 613 18.12 21.71 -25.18
N GLU A 614 17.25 22.32 -26.00
CA GLU A 614 17.08 23.78 -26.06
C GLU A 614 15.65 24.22 -25.74
N LEU A 615 14.65 23.67 -26.45
CA LEU A 615 13.28 24.19 -26.40
C LEU A 615 12.51 23.77 -25.14
N TRP A 616 12.41 22.46 -24.89
CA TRP A 616 11.65 21.93 -23.75
C TRP A 616 12.26 22.35 -22.40
N PRO A 617 13.60 22.30 -22.20
CA PRO A 617 14.22 22.84 -20.99
C PRO A 617 13.91 24.32 -20.75
N ALA A 618 13.81 25.13 -21.81
CA ALA A 618 13.45 26.55 -21.68
C ALA A 618 12.01 26.73 -21.19
N HIS A 619 11.05 25.98 -21.74
CA HIS A 619 9.66 25.97 -21.25
C HIS A 619 9.58 25.57 -19.78
N ARG A 620 10.28 24.50 -19.40
CA ARG A 620 10.30 24.01 -18.03
C ARG A 620 10.94 25.02 -17.07
N ALA A 621 12.09 25.59 -17.42
CA ALA A 621 12.77 26.59 -16.60
C ALA A 621 11.90 27.84 -16.42
N GLY A 622 11.26 28.32 -17.48
CA GLY A 622 10.30 29.43 -17.41
C GLY A 622 9.13 29.10 -16.48
N TYR A 623 8.60 27.87 -16.55
CA TYR A 623 7.58 27.41 -15.62
C TYR A 623 8.05 27.38 -14.17
N GLU A 624 9.18 26.74 -13.87
CA GLU A 624 9.71 26.62 -12.51
C GLU A 624 9.97 28.00 -11.88
N ALA A 625 10.39 29.00 -12.68
CA ALA A 625 10.59 30.37 -12.22
C ALA A 625 9.27 31.13 -11.99
N TYR A 626 8.24 30.88 -12.82
CA TYR A 626 7.02 31.70 -12.87
C TYR A 626 5.74 30.85 -12.92
N VAL A 627 5.57 29.96 -11.93
CA VAL A 627 4.44 29.01 -11.81
C VAL A 627 3.05 29.66 -11.71
N LEU A 628 2.96 30.98 -11.50
CA LEU A 628 1.71 31.74 -11.41
C LEU A 628 1.38 32.53 -12.68
N SER A 629 2.31 32.63 -13.65
CA SER A 629 2.11 33.43 -14.85
C SER A 629 1.01 32.84 -15.73
N GLU A 630 0.04 33.67 -16.12
CA GLU A 630 -1.05 33.24 -17.02
C GLU A 630 -0.57 33.04 -18.46
N ASN A 631 0.54 33.68 -18.81
CA ASN A 631 1.13 33.64 -20.14
C ASN A 631 2.03 32.42 -20.37
N ASN A 632 2.25 31.58 -19.36
CA ASN A 632 3.14 30.45 -19.47
C ASN A 632 2.76 29.47 -20.62
N GLY A 633 3.69 29.27 -21.55
CA GLY A 633 3.53 28.41 -22.72
C GLY A 633 3.23 26.95 -22.38
N VAL A 634 3.65 26.44 -21.21
CA VAL A 634 3.33 25.10 -20.74
C VAL A 634 1.81 24.92 -20.60
N TYR A 635 1.08 25.89 -20.04
CA TYR A 635 -0.38 25.81 -19.95
C TYR A 635 -1.05 25.84 -21.32
N LYS A 636 -0.52 26.62 -22.27
CA LYS A 636 -1.04 26.69 -23.63
C LYS A 636 -0.80 25.39 -24.41
N LEU A 637 0.36 24.76 -24.21
CA LEU A 637 0.67 23.45 -24.78
C LEU A 637 -0.26 22.36 -24.21
N PHE A 638 -0.52 22.39 -22.90
CA PHE A 638 -1.47 21.48 -22.26
C PHE A 638 -2.89 21.64 -22.82
N ASN A 639 -3.40 22.88 -22.95
CA ASN A 639 -4.70 23.13 -23.57
C ASN A 639 -4.74 22.64 -25.03
N LYS A 640 -3.61 22.76 -25.76
CA LYS A 640 -3.52 22.28 -27.13
C LYS A 640 -3.59 20.74 -27.23
N LEU A 641 -3.02 20.05 -26.25
CA LEU A 641 -3.18 18.60 -26.10
C LEU A 641 -4.66 18.25 -25.86
N LEU A 642 -5.33 18.93 -24.92
CA LEU A 642 -6.75 18.70 -24.64
C LEU A 642 -7.64 18.84 -25.87
N GLU A 643 -7.46 19.88 -26.70
CA GLU A 643 -8.18 20.05 -27.96
C GLU A 643 -8.05 18.83 -28.91
N LYS A 644 -6.92 18.13 -28.83
CA LYS A 644 -6.64 16.95 -29.65
C LYS A 644 -7.26 15.68 -29.10
N VAL A 645 -7.35 15.50 -27.77
CA VAL A 645 -7.70 14.21 -27.15
C VAL A 645 -9.04 14.20 -26.40
N GLU A 646 -9.53 15.34 -25.91
CA GLU A 646 -10.74 15.41 -25.07
C GLU A 646 -12.00 14.99 -25.85
N GLY A 647 -12.80 14.10 -25.24
CA GLY A 647 -14.04 13.58 -25.83
C GLY A 647 -13.84 12.64 -27.03
N LYS A 648 -12.61 12.28 -27.38
CA LYS A 648 -12.30 11.41 -28.54
C LYS A 648 -11.84 10.02 -28.09
N PRO A 649 -12.01 8.98 -28.92
CA PRO A 649 -11.37 7.69 -28.71
C PRO A 649 -9.87 7.75 -28.95
N ASP A 650 -9.11 6.95 -28.22
CA ASP A 650 -7.67 6.81 -28.39
C ASP A 650 -7.31 6.03 -29.65
N LYS A 651 -6.29 6.50 -30.34
CA LYS A 651 -5.74 5.85 -31.53
C LYS A 651 -4.43 5.15 -31.18
N ASP A 652 -4.27 3.94 -31.68
CA ASP A 652 -3.07 3.12 -31.48
C ASP A 652 -1.94 3.43 -32.47
N ASP A 653 -2.16 4.38 -33.38
CA ASP A 653 -1.22 4.79 -34.42
C ASP A 653 -0.64 6.20 -34.23
N ASP A 654 -0.86 6.81 -33.06
CA ASP A 654 -0.37 8.16 -32.76
C ASP A 654 0.23 8.30 -31.34
N TYR A 655 0.95 9.42 -31.14
CA TYR A 655 1.60 9.80 -29.90
C TYR A 655 0.72 10.74 -29.04
N LEU A 656 -0.60 10.76 -29.26
CA LEU A 656 -1.53 11.64 -28.57
C LEU A 656 -2.26 10.87 -27.48
N TYR A 657 -1.66 10.83 -26.30
CA TYR A 657 -2.30 10.23 -25.13
C TYR A 657 -3.12 11.26 -24.35
N PHE A 658 -4.20 10.79 -23.73
CA PHE A 658 -4.96 11.59 -22.79
C PHE A 658 -4.09 11.92 -21.56
N PRO A 659 -4.13 13.15 -21.00
CA PRO A 659 -3.31 13.48 -19.84
C PRO A 659 -3.50 12.49 -18.69
N GLU A 660 -2.48 11.70 -18.37
CA GLU A 660 -2.52 10.74 -17.26
C GLU A 660 -1.27 10.92 -16.39
N MET A 661 -1.46 11.26 -15.12
CA MET A 661 -0.39 11.15 -14.14
C MET A 661 -0.42 9.71 -13.66
N THR A 662 0.67 8.98 -13.84
CA THR A 662 0.75 7.62 -13.35
C THR A 662 1.70 7.54 -12.18
N THR A 663 1.29 6.80 -11.16
CA THR A 663 2.11 6.50 -10.00
C THR A 663 2.13 5.00 -9.82
N ASN A 664 3.27 4.37 -10.10
CA ASN A 664 3.45 2.94 -9.87
C ASN A 664 4.33 2.71 -8.63
N GLY A 665 3.71 2.20 -7.55
CA GLY A 665 4.40 1.90 -6.32
C GLY A 665 3.50 1.64 -5.11
N ILE A 666 4.15 1.41 -3.98
CA ILE A 666 3.51 1.27 -2.67
C ILE A 666 3.75 2.54 -1.87
N PHE A 667 2.71 3.29 -1.55
CA PHE A 667 2.80 4.58 -0.87
C PHE A 667 2.34 4.46 0.59
N GLN A 668 3.20 4.85 1.52
CA GLN A 668 3.00 4.64 2.95
C GLN A 668 3.14 5.96 3.71
N SER A 669 2.05 6.40 4.32
CA SER A 669 1.97 7.66 5.06
C SER A 669 1.73 7.40 6.55
N CYS A 670 2.60 7.90 7.43
CA CYS A 670 2.48 7.69 8.87
C CYS A 670 1.74 8.82 9.62
N GLY A 671 1.61 9.99 9.02
CA GLY A 671 0.89 11.12 9.56
C GLY A 671 -0.62 10.89 9.66
N VAL A 672 -1.24 11.48 10.69
CA VAL A 672 -2.70 11.58 10.80
C VAL A 672 -3.30 12.42 9.67
N ARG A 673 -4.60 12.20 9.40
CA ARG A 673 -5.37 12.95 8.40
C ARG A 673 -5.26 14.44 8.67
N SER A 674 -4.71 15.15 7.68
CA SER A 674 -4.40 16.58 7.81
C SER A 674 -5.42 17.46 7.12
N ASN A 675 -6.04 16.92 6.08
CA ASN A 675 -7.20 17.47 5.41
C ASN A 675 -8.52 16.88 5.93
N ILE A 676 -9.60 17.60 5.64
CA ILE A 676 -10.96 17.24 6.03
C ILE A 676 -11.34 15.87 5.45
N PHE A 677 -11.81 15.00 6.32
CA PHE A 677 -12.18 13.64 5.97
C PHE A 677 -13.28 13.15 6.87
N TYR A 678 -14.53 13.34 6.50
CA TYR A 678 -15.64 12.84 7.32
C TYR A 678 -15.86 11.34 7.08
N MET A 679 -16.43 10.67 8.07
CA MET A 679 -16.91 9.30 7.91
C MET A 679 -18.25 9.31 7.14
N GLY A 680 -18.47 8.34 6.24
CA GLY A 680 -19.73 8.24 5.49
C GLY A 680 -19.84 9.01 4.17
N PRO A 681 -21.02 8.96 3.51
CA PRO A 681 -21.26 9.62 2.23
C PRO A 681 -21.57 11.11 2.33
N ASP A 682 -21.77 11.69 3.52
CA ASP A 682 -22.44 13.00 3.59
C ASP A 682 -21.56 14.22 3.31
N TYR A 683 -20.25 14.04 3.23
CA TYR A 683 -19.32 15.14 3.01
C TYR A 683 -18.22 14.80 2.00
N SER A 684 -17.69 15.85 1.37
CA SER A 684 -16.51 15.73 0.53
C SER A 684 -15.29 15.32 1.35
N LYS A 685 -14.65 14.24 0.92
CA LYS A 685 -13.45 13.67 1.53
C LYS A 685 -12.22 14.06 0.72
N ARG A 686 -11.16 14.48 1.43
CA ARG A 686 -9.99 15.11 0.83
C ARG A 686 -8.71 14.41 1.27
N TYR A 687 -7.78 14.15 0.35
CA TYR A 687 -6.41 13.76 0.72
C TYR A 687 -5.46 14.96 0.73
N ASP A 688 -4.22 14.69 1.13
CA ASP A 688 -3.10 15.60 1.06
C ASP A 688 -2.61 15.68 -0.41
N GLU A 689 -2.82 16.84 -1.04
CA GLU A 689 -2.21 17.23 -2.32
C GLU A 689 -1.74 18.68 -2.26
N ILE A 690 -1.12 19.11 -3.36
CA ILE A 690 -0.97 20.52 -3.74
C ILE A 690 -1.22 20.70 -5.25
N GLY A 691 -1.71 21.88 -5.64
CA GLY A 691 -1.72 22.37 -7.03
C GLY A 691 -3.03 22.44 -7.78
N ARG A 692 -4.11 21.86 -7.26
CA ARG A 692 -5.38 21.76 -8.00
C ARG A 692 -6.49 22.68 -7.58
N SER A 693 -6.28 23.45 -6.52
CA SER A 693 -7.32 24.33 -5.97
C SER A 693 -6.98 25.80 -6.19
N PRO A 694 -8.00 26.65 -6.39
CA PRO A 694 -7.82 28.12 -6.41
C PRO A 694 -7.11 28.68 -5.18
N SER A 695 -7.21 28.02 -4.01
CA SER A 695 -6.48 28.47 -2.82
C SER A 695 -4.97 28.18 -2.87
N CYS A 696 -4.49 27.29 -3.75
CA CYS A 696 -3.05 27.16 -4.06
C CYS A 696 -2.52 28.43 -4.70
N GLN A 697 -3.30 29.01 -5.61
CA GLN A 697 -2.93 30.24 -6.31
C GLN A 697 -2.88 31.41 -5.33
N ALA A 698 -3.89 31.55 -4.47
CA ALA A 698 -3.91 32.58 -3.42
C ALA A 698 -2.75 32.43 -2.41
N ALA A 699 -2.29 31.20 -2.15
CA ALA A 699 -1.15 30.91 -1.30
C ALA A 699 0.22 31.05 -2.01
N GLY A 700 0.23 31.40 -3.31
CA GLY A 700 1.44 31.54 -4.11
C GLY A 700 2.16 30.22 -4.37
N VAL A 701 1.44 29.10 -4.36
CA VAL A 701 2.00 27.75 -4.47
C VAL A 701 2.02 27.28 -5.93
N GLY A 702 0.99 27.61 -6.72
CA GLY A 702 0.84 27.26 -8.14
C GLY A 702 -0.58 27.53 -8.65
N ARG A 703 -0.77 27.61 -9.97
CA ARG A 703 -2.08 27.86 -10.61
C ARG A 703 -2.79 26.53 -10.96
N PRO A 704 -4.10 26.39 -10.68
CA PRO A 704 -4.87 25.25 -11.17
C PRO A 704 -4.98 25.32 -12.71
N TYR A 705 -4.68 24.22 -13.40
CA TYR A 705 -4.61 24.18 -14.86
C TYR A 705 -5.45 23.07 -15.52
N CYS A 706 -6.03 22.17 -14.74
CA CYS A 706 -6.89 21.10 -15.23
C CYS A 706 -8.00 20.78 -14.23
N THR A 707 -9.15 20.34 -14.74
CA THR A 707 -10.23 19.76 -13.94
C THR A 707 -10.09 18.23 -13.86
N MET A 708 -10.95 17.57 -13.06
CA MET A 708 -11.01 16.09 -13.00
C MET A 708 -11.47 15.43 -14.31
N GLU A 709 -12.08 16.20 -15.21
CA GLU A 709 -12.55 15.72 -16.52
C GLU A 709 -11.47 15.85 -17.59
N GLN A 710 -10.33 16.49 -17.27
CA GLN A 710 -9.26 16.80 -18.21
C GLN A 710 -7.98 16.01 -17.96
N MET A 711 -7.95 15.15 -16.94
CA MET A 711 -6.84 14.24 -16.71
C MET A 711 -7.29 13.00 -15.96
N VAL A 712 -6.53 11.93 -16.11
CA VAL A 712 -6.58 10.76 -15.25
C VAL A 712 -5.41 10.84 -14.26
N HIS A 713 -5.63 10.44 -13.01
CA HIS A 713 -4.52 9.97 -12.19
C HIS A 713 -4.73 8.47 -12.00
N ARG A 714 -3.73 7.70 -12.38
CA ARG A 714 -3.70 6.26 -12.25
C ARG A 714 -2.67 5.84 -11.23
N LEU A 715 -3.15 5.22 -10.16
CA LEU A 715 -2.30 4.56 -9.18
C LEU A 715 -2.21 3.08 -9.51
N TYR A 716 -1.01 2.59 -9.82
CA TYR A 716 -0.66 1.17 -9.86
C TYR A 716 -0.06 0.77 -8.52
N GLY A 717 -0.79 -0.04 -7.77
CA GLY A 717 -0.37 -0.55 -6.47
C GLY A 717 -1.23 -0.03 -5.32
N SER A 718 -0.59 0.17 -4.17
CA SER A 718 -1.30 0.35 -2.90
C SER A 718 -0.93 1.64 -2.21
N GLU A 719 -1.92 2.20 -1.53
CA GLU A 719 -1.73 3.22 -0.51
C GLU A 719 -1.98 2.60 0.86
N VAL A 720 -1.11 2.89 1.81
CA VAL A 720 -1.24 2.52 3.21
C VAL A 720 -1.10 3.75 4.08
N ARG A 721 -2.03 3.96 5.00
CA ARG A 721 -1.95 5.03 5.99
C ARG A 721 -1.92 4.43 7.39
N TYR A 722 -0.91 4.78 8.16
CA TYR A 722 -0.68 4.25 9.51
C TYR A 722 -1.25 5.12 10.62
N ALA A 723 -1.29 6.44 10.40
CA ALA A 723 -1.75 7.41 11.39
C ALA A 723 -1.02 7.32 12.77
N THR A 724 0.22 6.83 12.78
CA THR A 724 1.05 6.64 13.97
C THR A 724 1.65 7.96 14.46
N ASN A 725 1.93 8.89 13.55
CA ASN A 725 2.42 10.22 13.89
C ASN A 725 1.27 11.22 14.09
N LYS A 726 0.78 11.31 15.33
CA LYS A 726 -0.34 12.18 15.75
C LYS A 726 0.08 13.62 16.08
N THR A 727 1.37 13.94 16.02
CA THR A 727 1.91 15.24 16.48
C THR A 727 1.93 16.32 15.39
N LEU A 728 1.56 15.96 14.16
CA LEU A 728 1.65 16.87 13.02
C LEU A 728 0.52 17.89 13.03
N ALA A 729 0.88 19.16 12.79
CA ALA A 729 -0.08 20.23 12.60
C ALA A 729 -0.98 19.96 11.39
N ARG A 730 -2.26 20.34 11.50
CA ARG A 730 -3.23 20.17 10.41
C ARG A 730 -2.98 21.21 9.31
N ILE A 731 -3.18 20.79 8.07
CA ILE A 731 -3.03 21.66 6.91
C ILE A 731 -4.32 22.47 6.79
N THR A 732 -4.19 23.79 6.72
CA THR A 732 -5.29 24.71 6.43
C THR A 732 -5.10 25.20 5.00
N GLY A 733 -5.36 24.30 4.06
CA GLY A 733 -4.99 24.49 2.67
C GLY A 733 -5.77 23.54 1.75
N PRO A 734 -5.57 23.68 0.44
CA PRO A 734 -6.36 22.98 -0.57
C PRO A 734 -6.30 21.46 -0.54
N SER A 735 -7.22 20.88 -1.31
CA SER A 735 -7.75 19.55 -1.07
C SER A 735 -7.83 18.69 -2.32
N TYR A 736 -7.23 17.50 -2.22
CA TYR A 736 -7.26 16.48 -3.26
C TYR A 736 -8.61 15.80 -3.29
N ARG A 737 -9.17 15.74 -4.48
CA ARG A 737 -10.21 14.76 -4.78
C ARG A 737 -9.49 13.53 -5.33
N PRO A 738 -9.71 12.35 -4.75
CA PRO A 738 -8.99 11.15 -5.11
C PRO A 738 -9.05 10.83 -6.60
N PRO A 739 -8.09 10.01 -7.08
CA PRO A 739 -7.95 9.76 -8.50
C PRO A 739 -9.20 9.08 -9.02
N THR A 740 -9.60 9.45 -10.24
CA THR A 740 -10.73 8.85 -10.94
C THR A 740 -10.54 7.33 -11.12
N ARG A 741 -9.29 6.83 -11.08
CA ARG A 741 -8.95 5.43 -11.32
C ARG A 741 -7.87 4.91 -10.38
N ARG A 742 -8.09 3.73 -9.81
CA ARG A 742 -7.09 3.02 -9.01
C ARG A 742 -7.02 1.57 -9.42
N LYS A 743 -5.81 1.08 -9.68
CA LYS A 743 -5.53 -0.34 -9.86
C LYS A 743 -4.79 -0.84 -8.62
N LEU A 744 -5.44 -1.68 -7.83
CA LEU A 744 -4.92 -2.02 -6.50
C LEU A 744 -3.69 -2.94 -6.57
N TYR A 745 -3.51 -3.66 -7.66
CA TYR A 745 -2.40 -4.57 -7.87
C TYR A 745 -1.77 -4.43 -9.25
N ASP A 746 -0.45 -4.45 -9.26
CA ASP A 746 0.42 -4.57 -10.41
C ASP A 746 1.49 -5.64 -10.08
N PRO A 747 1.65 -6.70 -10.89
CA PRO A 747 2.61 -7.76 -10.61
C PRO A 747 4.07 -7.29 -10.64
N THR A 748 4.37 -6.13 -11.22
CA THR A 748 5.71 -5.52 -11.26
C THR A 748 6.07 -4.76 -9.98
N LEU A 749 5.12 -4.59 -9.06
CA LEU A 749 5.38 -4.04 -7.73
C LEU A 749 6.49 -4.85 -7.04
N PRO A 750 7.23 -4.25 -6.08
CA PRO A 750 8.50 -4.82 -5.60
C PRO A 750 8.34 -6.29 -5.31
N SER A 751 9.23 -7.19 -5.72
CA SER A 751 9.06 -8.61 -5.38
C SER A 751 9.37 -8.82 -3.88
N LEU A 752 8.71 -9.79 -3.24
CA LEU A 752 9.09 -10.23 -1.90
C LEU A 752 10.18 -11.24 -2.08
N ASP A 753 11.41 -10.87 -1.80
CA ASP A 753 12.36 -11.91 -1.45
C ASP A 753 12.17 -12.26 0.04
N ILE A 754 12.14 -13.56 0.35
CA ILE A 754 12.27 -14.08 1.74
C ILE A 754 13.74 -14.06 2.17
N GLY A 755 14.61 -13.40 1.39
CA GLY A 755 15.95 -13.03 1.78
C GLY A 755 15.97 -12.05 2.95
N ASP A 756 16.87 -11.08 2.85
CA ASP A 756 17.21 -10.06 3.82
C ASP A 756 16.09 -9.03 4.13
N ALA A 757 14.81 -9.43 4.04
CA ALA A 757 13.50 -8.74 4.18
C ALA A 757 13.30 -7.90 5.45
N SER A 758 14.32 -7.16 5.83
CA SER A 758 14.50 -6.35 7.01
C SER A 758 13.78 -4.99 6.91
N GLY A 759 12.82 -4.86 5.99
CA GLY A 759 12.05 -3.62 5.80
C GLY A 759 10.62 -3.79 5.29
N ASP A 760 10.15 -5.00 5.02
CA ASP A 760 8.79 -5.22 4.52
C ASP A 760 7.76 -5.39 5.64
N MET A 761 6.56 -4.86 5.39
CA MET A 761 5.48 -4.83 6.35
C MET A 761 4.61 -6.06 6.10
N ALA A 762 4.69 -7.00 7.03
CA ALA A 762 3.89 -8.22 7.02
C ALA A 762 2.84 -8.16 8.13
N ALA A 763 1.66 -8.66 7.83
CA ALA A 763 0.65 -9.03 8.80
C ALA A 763 0.53 -10.55 8.83
N PHE A 764 0.17 -11.14 9.97
CA PHE A 764 0.07 -12.58 10.13
C PHE A 764 -1.26 -12.97 10.74
N VAL A 765 -1.89 -14.02 10.20
CA VAL A 765 -3.18 -14.58 10.66
C VAL A 765 -3.01 -16.06 10.94
N ILE A 766 -3.48 -16.52 12.09
CA ILE A 766 -3.50 -17.95 12.40
C ILE A 766 -4.68 -18.60 11.68
N LEU A 767 -4.42 -19.56 10.80
CA LEU A 767 -5.44 -20.28 10.03
C LEU A 767 -5.93 -21.55 10.71
N THR A 768 -5.04 -22.23 11.44
CA THR A 768 -5.33 -23.48 12.13
C THR A 768 -4.79 -23.43 13.54
N TRP A 769 -5.43 -24.13 14.47
CA TRP A 769 -4.94 -24.24 15.84
C TRP A 769 -5.21 -25.65 16.36
N LYS A 770 -4.16 -26.33 16.82
CA LYS A 770 -4.26 -27.70 17.35
C LYS A 770 -3.48 -27.81 18.64
N ASP A 771 -4.20 -28.04 19.73
CA ASP A 771 -3.65 -28.36 21.04
C ASP A 771 -3.38 -29.86 21.18
N LEU A 772 -2.17 -30.19 21.62
CA LEU A 772 -1.61 -31.52 21.75
C LEU A 772 -1.01 -31.71 23.15
N ARG A 773 -1.03 -32.96 23.62
CA ARG A 773 -0.19 -33.38 24.75
C ARG A 773 1.19 -33.76 24.23
N ALA A 774 2.21 -33.46 25.02
CA ALA A 774 3.59 -33.77 24.67
C ALA A 774 4.32 -34.50 25.80
N ALA A 775 5.31 -35.30 25.44
CA ALA A 775 6.12 -36.05 26.38
C ALA A 775 7.36 -35.25 26.86
N PRO A 776 7.93 -35.55 28.05
CA PRO A 776 9.16 -34.92 28.55
C PRO A 776 10.34 -34.91 27.58
N ASP A 777 10.54 -36.04 26.90
CA ASP A 777 11.63 -36.22 25.94
C ASP A 777 11.41 -35.39 24.68
N GLU A 778 10.15 -35.13 24.29
CA GLU A 778 9.84 -34.29 23.15
C GLU A 778 10.31 -32.87 23.40
N PHE A 779 10.09 -32.28 24.59
CA PHE A 779 10.54 -30.93 24.89
C PHE A 779 12.06 -30.77 24.88
N THR A 780 12.80 -31.82 25.27
CA THR A 780 14.27 -31.78 25.29
C THR A 780 14.84 -31.85 23.88
N ASN A 781 14.24 -32.67 23.02
CA ASN A 781 14.62 -32.88 21.61
C ASN A 781 13.91 -31.94 20.63
N PHE A 782 13.06 -31.05 21.15
CA PHE A 782 12.38 -29.99 20.40
C PHE A 782 13.36 -28.88 20.05
#